data_AF-A0A948THD8-F1
#
_entry.id   AF-A0A948THD8-F1
#
_cell.length_a   1.000
_cell.length_b   1.000
_cell.length_c   1.000
_cell.angle_alpha   90.00
_cell.angle_beta   90.00
_cell.angle_gamma   90.00
#
_symmetry.space_group_name_H-M   'P 1'
#
loop_
_entity.id
_entity.type
_entity.pdbx_description
1 polymer ?
#
loop_
_entity_poly.entity_id
_entity_poly.type
_entity_poly.pdbx_seq_one_letter_code
_entity_poly.pdbx_strand_id
1 'polypeptide(L)'
;MEPSELLQYPLRKFPLGVPSWDSIRRRNLFFVDKTAKLDSLVTDFSRVFISRPRRMGKTSLCLTLAELFANGDSEKFAGTAIHGNWPETECYPVINLSFFGMGQYMSNPDTDVRMFEATLCSMMVAAYDSAGFHEASNYKDVKSFVDLAWQLDKLAVGKSLVILIDEWDFPLSSNLDKPQVLGALLQVLNNFYRWLRFQVNARFILITGIMRWHQTSLFTGYDFNDLSMEPWYATIMGYTQEELEGELFAPYMTRAANRLGITKEELLEQLKRHYDGFCFDEDAAVKVYCPYSINQFFFPLAAKKFLADPSWVPEFKPFWMNSANASASLKSYLRSHTMSKQELIELSRQEFELSHDELQEVSYLQKVTRQQLLVQGGYFSIKAITANTKGKPTDDRRYICGVTNYEISKKFVEALTGCLVSFPSDKSLATALDQVKDALLAGDIDKLCATFNKVLTHGRYDVYSAMEALAAKGAQNKQPDADEDAPQGQEQAPTQQQEQNLVIVPEPEVFYRTLLMLSLCSFSIDVKDEVANNHGRCDLVAFTNNHTYVFELKRLDKNSNSLQDKIDRIKDGMLQMLDKRYGNNLKEEGKPMTMVVLVICDKSRQICAWCSFKIQDPLVKPIAVDIRGEVIDFESQKTYDLHQGIIESLESESQEPTPQATKSKRSKAPKASAALAQKQTSQATKSKRSKAPKASAAQAQEPTPQATKSKRSKAPKASAALAQKQTSQATKSKRSKDPKASAAQAQEPTPQASKSKRSKAAKSSGTGKNS
;
A
#
# COMPACT_ATOMS: atom_id res chain seq x y z
N MET A 1 -17.39 26.31 -33.80
CA MET A 1 -18.09 25.03 -33.98
C MET A 1 -19.23 25.01 -32.99
N GLU A 2 -20.41 24.57 -33.44
CA GLU A 2 -21.54 24.32 -32.55
C GLU A 2 -21.26 23.10 -31.65
N PRO A 3 -21.89 22.99 -30.46
CA PRO A 3 -21.72 21.84 -29.58
C PRO A 3 -22.03 20.49 -30.25
N SER A 4 -22.94 20.48 -31.23
CA SER A 4 -23.30 19.33 -32.06
C SER A 4 -22.18 18.89 -33.01
N GLU A 5 -21.36 19.82 -33.53
CA GLU A 5 -20.22 19.52 -34.42
C GLU A 5 -19.05 18.93 -33.61
N LEU A 6 -18.80 19.47 -32.41
CA LEU A 6 -17.78 18.97 -31.48
C LEU A 6 -18.02 17.50 -31.06
N LEU A 7 -19.27 17.01 -31.12
CA LEU A 7 -19.59 15.61 -30.89
C LEU A 7 -19.22 14.68 -32.07
N GLN A 8 -19.13 15.20 -33.29
CA GLN A 8 -18.84 14.42 -34.50
C GLN A 8 -17.36 14.46 -34.92
N TYR A 9 -16.61 15.48 -34.50
CA TYR A 9 -15.20 15.66 -34.88
C TYR A 9 -14.30 14.44 -34.52
N PRO A 10 -13.38 14.00 -35.39
CA PRO A 10 -12.48 12.87 -35.09
C PRO A 10 -11.43 13.25 -34.01
N LEU A 11 -11.56 12.65 -32.82
CA LEU A 11 -10.59 12.82 -31.74
C LEU A 11 -9.36 11.92 -31.93
N ARG A 12 -8.20 12.36 -31.41
CA ARG A 12 -6.96 11.56 -31.38
C ARG A 12 -7.15 10.34 -30.48
N LYS A 13 -6.54 9.22 -30.85
CA LYS A 13 -6.59 7.98 -30.06
C LYS A 13 -5.51 7.99 -28.98
N PHE A 14 -5.82 7.43 -27.81
CA PHE A 14 -4.85 7.30 -26.73
C PHE A 14 -3.82 6.20 -27.02
N PRO A 15 -2.55 6.35 -26.61
CA PRO A 15 -1.43 5.45 -26.94
C PRO A 15 -1.38 4.22 -26.02
N LEU A 16 -2.54 3.59 -25.78
CA LEU A 16 -2.66 2.41 -24.93
C LEU A 16 -1.83 1.24 -25.49
N GLY A 17 -0.70 0.94 -24.84
CA GLY A 17 0.19 -0.15 -25.23
C GLY A 17 1.09 0.15 -26.45
N VAL A 18 1.39 1.42 -26.73
CA VAL A 18 2.29 1.82 -27.84
C VAL A 18 3.72 2.04 -27.31
N PRO A 19 4.71 1.17 -27.62
CA PRO A 19 6.03 1.17 -26.98
C PRO A 19 7.08 1.98 -27.78
N SER A 20 6.71 3.10 -28.39
CA SER A 20 7.61 3.88 -29.25
C SER A 20 7.13 5.33 -29.43
N TRP A 21 8.03 6.30 -29.21
CA TRP A 21 7.77 7.72 -29.43
C TRP A 21 7.41 8.02 -30.90
N ASP A 22 8.24 7.54 -31.83
CA ASP A 22 7.95 7.58 -33.27
C ASP A 22 6.55 7.04 -33.61
N SER A 23 6.11 5.94 -32.99
CA SER A 23 4.76 5.40 -33.20
C SER A 23 3.64 6.25 -32.62
N ILE A 24 3.89 7.03 -31.56
CA ILE A 24 2.95 8.03 -31.02
C ILE A 24 2.83 9.20 -32.00
N ARG A 25 3.97 9.72 -32.49
CA ARG A 25 4.04 10.88 -33.39
C ARG A 25 3.50 10.56 -34.79
N ARG A 26 3.99 9.52 -35.48
CA ARG A 26 3.55 9.14 -36.84
C ARG A 26 2.08 8.77 -36.94
N ARG A 27 1.43 8.35 -35.84
CA ARG A 27 0.00 8.01 -35.79
C ARG A 27 -0.88 9.13 -35.24
N ASN A 28 -0.30 10.31 -34.95
CA ASN A 28 -0.95 11.46 -34.29
C ASN A 28 -1.81 11.03 -33.08
N LEU A 29 -1.20 10.26 -32.18
CA LEU A 29 -1.86 9.82 -30.95
C LEU A 29 -1.93 10.97 -29.93
N PHE A 30 -2.82 10.80 -28.96
CA PHE A 30 -2.93 11.71 -27.83
C PHE A 30 -1.67 11.64 -26.96
N PHE A 31 -1.09 12.78 -26.62
CA PHE A 31 0.06 12.89 -25.74
C PHE A 31 -0.07 14.15 -24.88
N VAL A 32 0.14 14.02 -23.57
CA VAL A 32 0.27 15.13 -22.62
C VAL A 32 1.75 15.38 -22.44
N ASP A 33 2.17 16.63 -22.63
CA ASP A 33 3.58 16.96 -22.61
C ASP A 33 4.15 17.06 -21.19
N LYS A 34 5.17 16.26 -20.92
CA LYS A 34 5.94 16.24 -19.66
C LYS A 34 7.39 16.66 -19.85
N THR A 35 7.78 17.06 -21.06
CA THR A 35 9.18 17.25 -21.44
C THR A 35 9.85 18.48 -20.80
N ALA A 36 9.06 19.44 -20.30
CA ALA A 36 9.55 20.66 -19.65
C ALA A 36 10.46 20.44 -18.43
N LYS A 37 10.41 19.26 -17.80
CA LYS A 37 11.25 18.90 -16.63
C LYS A 37 12.46 18.04 -16.99
N LEU A 38 12.71 17.77 -18.28
CA LEU A 38 13.79 16.88 -18.72
C LEU A 38 15.15 17.57 -18.80
N ASP A 39 15.19 18.88 -19.06
CA ASP A 39 16.44 19.66 -19.04
C ASP A 39 17.12 19.57 -17.66
N SER A 40 16.47 20.08 -16.60
CA SER A 40 17.01 19.97 -15.23
C SER A 40 17.31 18.51 -14.83
N LEU A 41 16.50 17.55 -15.27
CA LEU A 41 16.72 16.13 -14.96
C LEU A 41 18.05 15.58 -15.50
N VAL A 42 18.49 16.01 -16.69
CA VAL A 42 19.72 15.50 -17.33
C VAL A 42 20.92 16.44 -17.13
N THR A 43 20.66 17.72 -16.89
CA THR A 43 21.67 18.75 -16.60
C THR A 43 22.16 18.65 -15.15
N ASP A 44 21.24 18.51 -14.17
CA ASP A 44 21.61 18.47 -12.75
C ASP A 44 22.11 17.09 -12.28
N PHE A 45 21.69 16.01 -12.96
CA PHE A 45 21.94 14.63 -12.52
C PHE A 45 22.50 13.72 -13.62
N SER A 46 23.49 12.89 -13.26
CA SER A 46 24.00 11.80 -14.10
C SER A 46 23.47 10.42 -13.71
N ARG A 47 22.92 10.27 -12.50
CA ARG A 47 22.40 9.01 -11.94
C ARG A 47 21.11 9.28 -11.17
N VAL A 48 19.99 8.78 -11.70
CA VAL A 48 18.63 9.04 -11.21
C VAL A 48 17.89 7.73 -10.93
N PHE A 49 17.16 7.70 -9.82
CA PHE A 49 16.14 6.70 -9.55
C PHE A 49 14.76 7.37 -9.40
N ILE A 50 13.73 6.85 -10.08
CA ILE A 50 12.34 7.31 -9.93
C ILE A 50 11.42 6.09 -9.78
N SER A 51 10.92 5.88 -8.56
CA SER A 51 9.80 4.97 -8.31
C SER A 51 8.45 5.64 -8.62
N ARG A 52 7.57 4.88 -9.27
CA ARG A 52 6.14 5.18 -9.38
C ARG A 52 5.35 3.86 -9.46
N PRO A 53 4.10 3.82 -8.96
CA PRO A 53 3.19 2.70 -9.17
C PRO A 53 3.09 2.24 -10.64
N ARG A 54 2.62 1.00 -10.83
CA ARG A 54 2.35 0.44 -12.18
C ARG A 54 1.47 1.42 -12.97
N ARG A 55 1.66 1.50 -14.29
CA ARG A 55 0.85 2.33 -15.22
C ARG A 55 0.94 3.86 -15.08
N MET A 56 1.80 4.40 -14.20
CA MET A 56 1.92 5.86 -14.01
C MET A 56 2.65 6.62 -15.13
N GLY A 57 3.33 5.93 -16.05
CA GLY A 57 4.02 6.55 -17.20
C GLY A 57 5.52 6.24 -17.33
N LYS A 58 6.10 5.43 -16.43
CA LYS A 58 7.54 5.13 -16.36
C LYS A 58 8.18 4.81 -17.72
N THR A 59 7.64 3.83 -18.43
CA THR A 59 8.08 3.42 -19.78
C THR A 59 8.01 4.57 -20.79
N SER A 60 7.06 5.50 -20.66
CA SER A 60 6.95 6.66 -21.55
C SER A 60 8.07 7.67 -21.28
N LEU A 61 8.47 7.88 -20.02
CA LEU A 61 9.65 8.71 -19.70
C LEU A 61 10.92 8.08 -20.29
N CYS A 62 11.14 6.78 -20.05
CA CYS A 62 12.28 6.05 -20.58
C CYS A 62 12.36 6.11 -22.11
N LEU A 63 11.24 5.90 -22.83
CA LEU A 63 11.21 5.99 -24.29
C LEU A 63 11.39 7.42 -24.82
N THR A 64 10.97 8.44 -24.07
CA THR A 64 11.16 9.86 -24.42
C THR A 64 12.64 10.23 -24.31
N LEU A 65 13.29 9.88 -23.19
CA LEU A 65 14.72 10.10 -22.98
C LEU A 65 15.57 9.26 -23.94
N ALA A 66 15.17 8.02 -24.24
CA ALA A 66 15.88 7.17 -25.21
C ALA A 66 15.93 7.80 -26.61
N GLU A 67 14.83 8.41 -27.06
CA GLU A 67 14.77 9.12 -28.34
C GLU A 67 15.61 10.41 -28.31
N LEU A 68 15.50 11.23 -27.24
CA LEU A 68 16.28 12.46 -27.09
C LEU A 68 17.79 12.22 -27.05
N PHE A 69 18.26 11.23 -26.28
CA PHE A 69 19.69 10.90 -26.22
C PHE A 69 20.21 10.22 -27.49
N ALA A 70 19.40 9.43 -28.20
CA ALA A 70 19.86 8.73 -29.42
C ALA A 70 19.81 9.60 -30.69
N ASN A 71 18.82 10.47 -30.82
CA ASN A 71 18.52 11.22 -32.05
C ASN A 71 18.47 12.74 -31.86
N GLY A 72 18.72 13.24 -30.65
CA GLY A 72 18.70 14.67 -30.32
C GLY A 72 17.31 15.30 -30.41
N ASP A 73 17.31 16.62 -30.36
CA ASP A 73 16.12 17.45 -30.52
C ASP A 73 15.70 17.53 -32.00
N SER A 74 14.96 16.52 -32.42
CA SER A 74 14.44 16.38 -33.77
C SER A 74 12.98 16.83 -33.87
N GLU A 75 12.50 17.12 -35.08
CA GLU A 75 11.10 17.43 -35.43
C GLU A 75 10.05 16.45 -34.85
N LYS A 76 10.47 15.25 -34.41
CA LYS A 76 9.63 14.35 -33.60
C LYS A 76 9.14 15.00 -32.31
N PHE A 77 9.83 15.99 -31.77
CA PHE A 77 9.48 16.74 -30.57
C PHE A 77 8.75 18.06 -30.84
N ALA A 78 8.55 18.45 -32.11
CA ALA A 78 7.89 19.70 -32.47
C ALA A 78 6.55 19.90 -31.71
N GLY A 79 6.41 21.06 -31.05
CA GLY A 79 5.26 21.38 -30.20
C GLY A 79 5.28 20.75 -28.80
N THR A 80 6.43 20.26 -28.33
CA THR A 80 6.69 19.95 -26.90
C THR A 80 7.68 20.96 -26.31
N ALA A 81 7.66 21.15 -25.00
CA ALA A 81 8.42 22.18 -24.29
C ALA A 81 9.94 22.01 -24.38
N ILE A 82 10.44 20.78 -24.55
CA ILE A 82 11.89 20.54 -24.74
C ILE A 82 12.38 20.89 -26.15
N HIS A 83 11.48 21.09 -27.12
CA HIS A 83 11.86 21.36 -28.51
C HIS A 83 12.36 22.80 -28.69
N GLY A 84 13.60 22.94 -29.13
CA GLY A 84 14.41 24.15 -29.08
C GLY A 84 15.20 24.33 -27.77
N ASN A 85 15.04 23.43 -26.79
CA ASN A 85 15.51 23.60 -25.40
C ASN A 85 16.23 22.36 -24.82
N TRP A 86 16.55 21.34 -25.62
CA TRP A 86 17.31 20.18 -25.17
C TRP A 86 18.79 20.55 -24.91
N PRO A 87 19.39 20.21 -23.76
CA PRO A 87 20.73 20.66 -23.39
C PRO A 87 21.89 19.94 -24.09
N GLU A 88 21.68 18.70 -24.60
CA GLU A 88 22.77 17.94 -25.21
C GLU A 88 23.01 18.33 -26.68
N THR A 89 24.26 18.66 -27.01
CA THR A 89 24.71 18.93 -28.39
C THR A 89 25.14 17.66 -29.14
N GLU A 90 25.25 16.51 -28.45
CA GLU A 90 25.71 15.24 -29.01
C GLU A 90 24.66 14.13 -28.81
N CYS A 91 24.69 13.12 -29.68
CA CYS A 91 23.89 11.90 -29.55
C CYS A 91 24.73 10.75 -28.99
N TYR A 92 24.13 9.95 -28.12
CA TYR A 92 24.80 8.88 -27.36
C TYR A 92 24.23 7.49 -27.71
N PRO A 93 25.03 6.42 -27.65
CA PRO A 93 24.50 5.05 -27.69
C PRO A 93 23.64 4.78 -26.44
N VAL A 94 22.37 4.41 -26.65
CA VAL A 94 21.39 4.21 -25.57
C VAL A 94 21.15 2.71 -25.32
N ILE A 95 21.56 2.23 -24.14
CA ILE A 95 21.24 0.89 -23.62
C ILE A 95 19.91 0.97 -22.87
N ASN A 96 18.80 0.66 -23.55
CA ASN A 96 17.44 0.67 -22.98
C ASN A 96 16.98 -0.77 -22.64
N LEU A 97 16.65 -1.01 -21.36
CA LEU A 97 16.32 -2.32 -20.80
C LEU A 97 14.96 -2.27 -20.10
N SER A 98 13.98 -3.02 -20.59
CA SER A 98 12.63 -3.08 -20.01
C SER A 98 12.38 -4.44 -19.35
N PHE A 99 12.27 -4.45 -18.02
CA PHE A 99 11.99 -5.66 -17.24
C PHE A 99 10.49 -6.02 -17.21
N PHE A 100 9.61 -5.14 -17.74
CA PHE A 100 8.18 -5.40 -17.85
C PHE A 100 7.90 -6.71 -18.63
N GLY A 101 7.20 -7.65 -17.98
CA GLY A 101 6.90 -8.96 -18.55
C GLY A 101 7.86 -10.08 -18.12
N MET A 102 9.06 -9.76 -17.63
CA MET A 102 10.04 -10.76 -17.23
C MET A 102 9.69 -11.42 -15.88
N GLY A 103 10.03 -12.70 -15.71
CA GLY A 103 9.85 -13.42 -14.45
C GLY A 103 8.40 -13.62 -14.00
N GLN A 104 7.40 -13.53 -14.89
CA GLN A 104 6.03 -13.88 -14.55
C GLN A 104 5.86 -15.39 -14.34
N TYR A 105 4.88 -15.79 -13.51
CA TYR A 105 4.42 -17.18 -13.31
C TYR A 105 5.47 -18.21 -12.85
N MET A 106 6.64 -17.76 -12.40
CA MET A 106 7.71 -18.62 -11.88
C MET A 106 7.19 -19.47 -10.71
N SER A 107 7.48 -20.76 -10.77
CA SER A 107 6.96 -21.79 -9.85
C SER A 107 8.07 -22.76 -9.41
N ASN A 108 9.10 -22.97 -10.23
CA ASN A 108 10.27 -23.77 -9.93
C ASN A 108 11.50 -22.84 -9.73
N PRO A 109 12.03 -22.68 -8.51
CA PRO A 109 13.11 -21.73 -8.22
C PRO A 109 14.45 -22.09 -8.87
N ASP A 110 14.59 -23.34 -9.31
CA ASP A 110 15.76 -23.85 -10.02
C ASP A 110 15.70 -23.52 -11.52
N THR A 111 14.68 -24.04 -12.20
CA THR A 111 14.60 -23.98 -13.66
C THR A 111 14.12 -22.62 -14.18
N ASP A 112 13.13 -22.01 -13.53
CA ASP A 112 12.57 -20.76 -14.03
C ASP A 112 13.55 -19.59 -13.83
N VAL A 113 14.33 -19.62 -12.75
CA VAL A 113 15.36 -18.60 -12.45
C VAL A 113 16.54 -18.72 -13.41
N ARG A 114 16.94 -19.94 -13.81
CA ARG A 114 17.92 -20.14 -14.90
C ARG A 114 17.41 -19.64 -16.26
N MET A 115 16.13 -19.85 -16.58
CA MET A 115 15.53 -19.28 -17.79
C MET A 115 15.48 -17.74 -17.75
N PHE A 116 15.17 -17.16 -16.59
CA PHE A 116 15.21 -15.71 -16.38
C PHE A 116 16.63 -15.14 -16.53
N GLU A 117 17.65 -15.79 -15.98
CA GLU A 117 19.06 -15.45 -16.16
C GLU A 117 19.49 -15.46 -17.64
N ALA A 118 19.18 -16.54 -18.37
CA ALA A 118 19.44 -16.61 -19.82
C ALA A 118 18.69 -15.53 -20.62
N THR A 119 17.49 -15.15 -20.19
CA THR A 119 16.70 -14.06 -20.81
C THR A 119 17.36 -12.70 -20.57
N LEU A 120 17.89 -12.44 -19.38
CA LEU A 120 18.64 -11.21 -19.07
C LEU A 120 19.94 -11.09 -19.91
N CYS A 121 20.70 -12.19 -20.07
CA CYS A 121 21.87 -12.20 -20.97
C CYS A 121 21.47 -11.84 -22.40
N SER A 122 20.41 -12.47 -22.91
CA SER A 122 19.87 -12.23 -24.25
C SER A 122 19.40 -10.78 -24.43
N MET A 123 18.78 -10.19 -23.40
CA MET A 123 18.32 -8.80 -23.40
C MET A 123 19.49 -7.81 -23.45
N MET A 124 20.57 -8.02 -22.67
CA MET A 124 21.75 -7.13 -22.75
C MET A 124 22.42 -7.19 -24.12
N VAL A 125 22.59 -8.40 -24.67
CA VAL A 125 23.14 -8.59 -26.03
C VAL A 125 22.32 -7.84 -27.08
N ALA A 126 20.99 -7.96 -27.04
CA ALA A 126 20.10 -7.26 -27.96
C ALA A 126 20.10 -5.73 -27.78
N ALA A 127 20.26 -5.24 -26.54
CA ALA A 127 20.33 -3.80 -26.27
C ALA A 127 21.64 -3.16 -26.75
N TYR A 128 22.78 -3.84 -26.61
CA TYR A 128 24.06 -3.38 -27.16
C TYR A 128 24.05 -3.42 -28.70
N ASP A 129 23.53 -4.49 -29.31
CA ASP A 129 23.31 -4.57 -30.77
C ASP A 129 22.43 -3.40 -31.28
N SER A 130 21.32 -3.13 -30.59
CA SER A 130 20.41 -2.01 -30.90
C SER A 130 21.06 -0.62 -30.74
N ALA A 131 22.09 -0.49 -29.90
CA ALA A 131 22.88 0.73 -29.73
C ALA A 131 24.05 0.84 -30.72
N GLY A 132 24.12 -0.04 -31.73
CA GLY A 132 25.13 -0.04 -32.80
C GLY A 132 26.37 -0.88 -32.50
N PHE A 133 26.37 -1.69 -31.44
CA PHE A 133 27.48 -2.59 -31.10
C PHE A 133 27.22 -4.01 -31.64
N HIS A 134 27.09 -4.16 -32.96
CA HIS A 134 26.58 -5.38 -33.62
C HIS A 134 27.36 -6.68 -33.33
N GLU A 135 28.62 -6.58 -32.92
CA GLU A 135 29.42 -7.74 -32.46
C GLU A 135 28.88 -8.35 -31.14
N ALA A 136 28.00 -7.64 -30.42
CA ALA A 136 27.35 -8.11 -29.20
C ALA A 136 26.65 -9.47 -29.37
N SER A 137 26.10 -9.73 -30.56
CA SER A 137 25.37 -10.96 -30.92
C SER A 137 26.19 -12.26 -30.77
N ASN A 138 27.52 -12.16 -30.65
CA ASN A 138 28.44 -13.26 -30.47
C ASN A 138 28.58 -13.74 -29.01
N TYR A 139 28.19 -12.93 -28.02
CA TYR A 139 28.44 -13.20 -26.59
C TYR A 139 27.27 -13.90 -25.87
N LYS A 140 26.69 -14.94 -26.50
CA LYS A 140 25.52 -15.66 -25.95
C LYS A 140 25.88 -16.67 -24.86
N ASP A 141 27.03 -17.34 -24.99
CA ASP A 141 27.44 -18.46 -24.13
C ASP A 141 28.43 -18.08 -23.01
N VAL A 142 28.25 -16.89 -22.43
CA VAL A 142 29.18 -16.33 -21.44
C VAL A 142 28.86 -16.82 -20.02
N LYS A 143 29.90 -17.20 -19.27
CA LYS A 143 29.79 -17.90 -17.97
C LYS A 143 29.27 -17.06 -16.80
N SER A 144 29.27 -15.73 -16.90
CA SER A 144 28.71 -14.83 -15.89
C SER A 144 28.32 -13.47 -16.47
N PHE A 145 27.41 -12.75 -15.80
CA PHE A 145 27.07 -11.37 -16.15
C PHE A 145 28.27 -10.41 -16.12
N VAL A 146 29.24 -10.64 -15.23
CA VAL A 146 30.42 -9.78 -15.10
C VAL A 146 31.36 -9.96 -16.31
N ASP A 147 31.55 -11.21 -16.76
CA ASP A 147 32.31 -11.51 -17.97
C ASP A 147 31.61 -10.94 -19.22
N LEU A 148 30.28 -11.10 -19.31
CA LEU A 148 29.47 -10.59 -20.43
C LEU A 148 29.54 -9.07 -20.50
N ALA A 149 29.35 -8.40 -19.36
CA ALA A 149 29.47 -6.95 -19.26
C ALA A 149 30.85 -6.46 -19.67
N TRP A 150 31.94 -7.08 -19.19
CA TRP A 150 33.30 -6.67 -19.56
C TRP A 150 33.63 -6.94 -21.03
N GLN A 151 32.93 -7.88 -21.69
CA GLN A 151 33.05 -8.12 -23.12
C GLN A 151 32.28 -7.08 -23.94
N LEU A 152 31.07 -6.70 -23.50
CA LEU A 152 30.25 -5.67 -24.15
C LEU A 152 30.81 -4.25 -23.94
N ASP A 153 31.34 -3.95 -22.75
CA ASP A 153 31.96 -2.66 -22.41
C ASP A 153 33.17 -2.32 -23.30
N LYS A 154 33.92 -3.34 -23.77
CA LYS A 154 34.99 -3.16 -24.76
C LYS A 154 34.49 -2.57 -26.08
N LEU A 155 33.26 -2.89 -26.49
CA LEU A 155 32.66 -2.35 -27.72
C LEU A 155 32.33 -0.85 -27.55
N ALA A 156 32.12 -0.41 -26.31
CA ALA A 156 31.80 0.97 -25.93
C ALA A 156 33.03 1.83 -25.56
N VAL A 157 34.25 1.29 -25.57
CA VAL A 157 35.48 2.01 -25.19
C VAL A 157 35.62 3.32 -25.96
N GLY A 158 35.80 4.42 -25.23
CA GLY A 158 35.92 5.77 -25.78
C GLY A 158 34.59 6.46 -26.10
N LYS A 159 33.44 5.80 -25.91
CA LYS A 159 32.10 6.40 -25.98
C LYS A 159 31.53 6.58 -24.57
N SER A 160 30.73 7.63 -24.37
CA SER A 160 29.88 7.73 -23.19
C SER A 160 28.53 7.07 -23.49
N LEU A 161 28.05 6.20 -22.60
CA LEU A 161 26.77 5.50 -22.75
C LEU A 161 25.65 6.20 -22.00
N VAL A 162 24.42 6.07 -22.50
CA VAL A 162 23.20 6.35 -21.74
C VAL A 162 22.51 5.03 -21.41
N ILE A 163 22.11 4.84 -20.16
CA ILE A 163 21.57 3.56 -19.66
C ILE A 163 20.20 3.80 -19.02
N LEU A 164 19.17 3.15 -19.55
CA LEU A 164 17.78 3.33 -19.12
C LEU A 164 17.22 1.96 -18.72
N ILE A 165 16.73 1.83 -17.49
CA ILE A 165 16.23 0.56 -16.94
C ILE A 165 14.81 0.75 -16.41
N ASP A 166 13.82 0.22 -17.11
CA ASP A 166 12.39 0.41 -16.80
C ASP A 166 11.79 -0.80 -16.06
N GLU A 167 11.02 -0.52 -15.00
CA GLU A 167 10.37 -1.51 -14.12
C GLU A 167 11.37 -2.54 -13.52
N TRP A 168 12.51 -2.09 -12.98
CA TRP A 168 13.65 -2.92 -12.51
C TRP A 168 13.26 -4.07 -11.56
N ASP A 169 12.23 -3.84 -10.76
CA ASP A 169 11.69 -4.71 -9.72
C ASP A 169 10.53 -5.59 -10.21
N PHE A 170 10.17 -5.54 -11.49
CA PHE A 170 9.04 -6.29 -12.04
C PHE A 170 9.08 -7.81 -11.75
N PRO A 171 10.24 -8.52 -11.83
CA PRO A 171 10.32 -9.94 -11.48
C PRO A 171 10.11 -10.19 -9.97
N LEU A 172 10.52 -9.24 -9.13
CA LEU A 172 10.38 -9.31 -7.66
C LEU A 172 8.93 -9.04 -7.25
N SER A 173 8.36 -7.92 -7.72
CA SER A 173 6.96 -7.53 -7.47
C SER A 173 5.91 -8.44 -8.12
N SER A 174 6.33 -9.38 -8.96
CA SER A 174 5.49 -10.44 -9.54
C SER A 174 5.58 -11.80 -8.81
N ASN A 175 6.47 -11.94 -7.82
CA ASN A 175 6.69 -13.19 -7.06
C ASN A 175 6.87 -12.95 -5.54
N LEU A 176 6.33 -11.84 -5.00
CA LEU A 176 6.36 -11.54 -3.56
C LEU A 176 5.73 -12.65 -2.70
N ASP A 177 4.81 -13.42 -3.29
CA ASP A 177 4.12 -14.57 -2.68
C ASP A 177 4.95 -15.86 -2.62
N LYS A 178 6.21 -15.86 -3.11
CA LYS A 178 7.04 -17.06 -3.27
C LYS A 178 8.45 -16.85 -2.72
N PRO A 179 8.67 -16.94 -1.39
CA PRO A 179 9.97 -16.64 -0.77
C PRO A 179 11.18 -17.40 -1.35
N GLN A 180 10.97 -18.66 -1.77
CA GLN A 180 12.01 -19.50 -2.39
C GLN A 180 12.45 -18.96 -3.76
N VAL A 181 11.49 -18.59 -4.61
CA VAL A 181 11.76 -17.97 -5.93
C VAL A 181 12.37 -16.59 -5.75
N LEU A 182 11.86 -15.80 -4.80
CA LEU A 182 12.34 -14.44 -4.51
C LEU A 182 13.82 -14.44 -4.08
N GLY A 183 14.24 -15.39 -3.23
CA GLY A 183 15.63 -15.53 -2.81
C GLY A 183 16.60 -15.90 -3.94
N ALA A 184 16.16 -16.68 -4.92
CA ALA A 184 16.95 -17.03 -6.09
C ALA A 184 16.98 -15.89 -7.15
N LEU A 185 15.84 -15.24 -7.39
CA LEU A 185 15.75 -14.03 -8.23
C LEU A 185 16.67 -12.90 -7.73
N LEU A 186 16.71 -12.67 -6.42
CA LEU A 186 17.61 -11.67 -5.82
C LEU A 186 19.08 -11.98 -6.09
N GLN A 187 19.50 -13.25 -6.15
CA GLN A 187 20.88 -13.62 -6.47
C GLN A 187 21.23 -13.31 -7.94
N VAL A 188 20.34 -13.67 -8.87
CA VAL A 188 20.51 -13.35 -10.30
C VAL A 188 20.55 -11.83 -10.51
N LEU A 189 19.64 -11.07 -9.91
CA LEU A 189 19.62 -9.60 -10.02
C LEU A 189 20.85 -8.95 -9.36
N ASN A 190 21.35 -9.47 -8.24
CA ASN A 190 22.61 -9.00 -7.65
C ASN A 190 23.81 -9.29 -8.55
N ASN A 191 23.85 -10.43 -9.24
CA ASN A 191 24.91 -10.72 -10.20
C ASN A 191 24.80 -9.88 -11.49
N PHE A 192 23.57 -9.61 -11.94
CA PHE A 192 23.27 -8.72 -13.05
C PHE A 192 23.75 -7.29 -12.77
N TYR A 193 23.14 -6.59 -11.81
CA TYR A 193 23.33 -5.13 -11.67
C TYR A 193 24.76 -4.71 -11.37
N ARG A 194 25.64 -5.62 -10.90
CA ARG A 194 27.09 -5.39 -10.74
C ARG A 194 27.78 -4.84 -12.00
N TRP A 195 27.25 -5.04 -13.20
CA TRP A 195 27.85 -4.46 -14.41
C TRP A 195 27.85 -2.93 -14.42
N LEU A 196 26.85 -2.30 -13.79
CA LEU A 196 26.74 -0.84 -13.71
C LEU A 196 27.88 -0.19 -12.90
N ARG A 197 28.65 -0.95 -12.11
CA ARG A 197 29.84 -0.44 -11.38
C ARG A 197 30.96 -0.01 -12.31
N PHE A 198 31.08 -0.65 -13.46
CA PHE A 198 32.10 -0.34 -14.46
C PHE A 198 31.71 0.87 -15.33
N GLN A 199 30.42 1.21 -15.33
CA GLN A 199 29.84 2.35 -16.05
C GLN A 199 30.07 3.67 -15.31
N VAL A 200 31.34 3.98 -15.03
CA VAL A 200 31.77 5.26 -14.42
C VAL A 200 31.65 6.42 -15.40
N ASN A 201 31.85 6.16 -16.70
CA ASN A 201 31.85 7.16 -17.78
C ASN A 201 30.50 7.29 -18.52
N ALA A 202 29.41 6.73 -17.98
CA ALA A 202 28.08 6.89 -18.56
C ALA A 202 27.57 8.33 -18.40
N ARG A 203 27.01 8.91 -19.48
CA ARG A 203 26.48 10.28 -19.50
C ARG A 203 25.28 10.42 -18.58
N PHE A 204 24.39 9.44 -18.62
CA PHE A 204 23.15 9.44 -17.86
C PHE A 204 22.69 8.00 -17.57
N ILE A 205 22.26 7.74 -16.33
CA ILE A 205 21.64 6.48 -15.92
C ILE A 205 20.30 6.78 -15.24
N LEU A 206 19.21 6.26 -15.78
CA LEU A 206 17.88 6.27 -15.15
C LEU A 206 17.45 4.83 -14.81
N ILE A 207 17.06 4.61 -13.57
CA ILE A 207 16.38 3.38 -13.14
C ILE A 207 14.96 3.74 -12.68
N THR A 208 13.96 3.00 -13.16
CA THR A 208 12.55 3.16 -12.75
C THR A 208 12.01 1.86 -12.16
N GLY A 209 11.09 1.97 -11.21
CA GLY A 209 10.50 0.81 -10.55
C GLY A 209 9.22 1.13 -9.78
N ILE A 210 8.72 0.16 -9.02
CA ILE A 210 7.67 0.33 -8.02
C ILE A 210 8.32 0.35 -6.63
N MET A 211 9.13 -0.67 -6.32
CA MET A 211 9.86 -0.78 -5.07
C MET A 211 10.99 0.25 -4.99
N ARG A 212 11.04 1.01 -3.88
CA ARG A 212 12.20 1.82 -3.49
C ARG A 212 13.18 0.91 -2.76
N TRP A 213 14.48 1.02 -3.04
CA TRP A 213 15.48 0.13 -2.45
C TRP A 213 16.76 0.89 -2.13
N HIS A 214 17.16 0.93 -0.86
CA HIS A 214 18.31 1.71 -0.43
C HIS A 214 19.54 0.84 -0.12
N GLN A 215 20.62 1.10 -0.87
CA GLN A 215 22.04 0.82 -0.62
C GLN A 215 22.56 -0.55 -0.09
N THR A 216 21.78 -1.53 0.37
CA THR A 216 22.32 -2.69 1.15
C THR A 216 22.76 -3.94 0.37
N SER A 217 22.43 -4.08 -0.92
CA SER A 217 22.94 -5.19 -1.74
C SER A 217 23.12 -4.81 -3.22
N LEU A 218 22.04 -4.80 -4.00
CA LEU A 218 22.01 -4.58 -5.46
C LEU A 218 22.83 -3.35 -5.89
N PHE A 219 22.57 -2.22 -5.23
CA PHE A 219 23.17 -0.92 -5.48
C PHE A 219 24.09 -0.45 -4.34
N THR A 220 24.82 -1.37 -3.69
CA THR A 220 25.88 -1.04 -2.71
C THR A 220 27.01 -0.22 -3.36
N GLY A 221 27.22 1.02 -2.95
CA GLY A 221 28.27 1.89 -3.50
C GLY A 221 27.93 2.49 -4.87
N TYR A 222 26.67 2.89 -5.05
CA TYR A 222 26.22 3.72 -6.17
C TYR A 222 25.40 4.88 -5.62
N ASP A 223 25.86 6.10 -5.88
CA ASP A 223 25.12 7.30 -5.51
C ASP A 223 24.11 7.64 -6.62
N PHE A 224 22.90 7.10 -6.47
CA PHE A 224 21.73 7.48 -7.27
C PHE A 224 20.94 8.54 -6.53
N ASN A 225 20.51 9.59 -7.24
CA ASN A 225 19.58 10.57 -6.72
C ASN A 225 18.17 9.97 -6.79
N ASP A 226 17.55 9.67 -5.65
CA ASP A 226 16.16 9.21 -5.60
C ASP A 226 15.20 10.41 -5.67
N LEU A 227 14.65 10.65 -6.85
CA LEU A 227 13.71 11.74 -7.13
C LEU A 227 12.24 11.28 -6.97
N SER A 228 11.98 10.20 -6.23
CA SER A 228 10.64 9.62 -6.10
C SER A 228 9.65 10.47 -5.31
N MET A 229 10.11 11.22 -4.29
CA MET A 229 9.27 12.10 -3.46
C MET A 229 9.64 13.58 -3.58
N GLU A 230 10.60 13.91 -4.44
CA GLU A 230 11.09 15.27 -4.61
C GLU A 230 9.99 16.15 -5.27
N PRO A 231 9.63 17.33 -4.70
CA PRO A 231 8.48 18.11 -5.15
C PRO A 231 8.59 18.65 -6.59
N TRP A 232 9.77 19.05 -7.05
CA TRP A 232 9.98 19.51 -8.44
C TRP A 232 9.70 18.38 -9.44
N TYR A 233 10.08 17.13 -9.15
CA TYR A 233 9.85 15.98 -10.01
C TYR A 233 8.52 15.24 -9.75
N ALA A 234 7.74 15.61 -8.73
CA ALA A 234 6.45 15.00 -8.40
C ALA A 234 5.55 14.73 -9.63
N THR A 235 5.34 15.74 -10.49
CA THR A 235 4.45 15.71 -11.67
C THR A 235 5.10 15.32 -13.00
N ILE A 236 6.34 14.81 -13.00
CA ILE A 236 6.99 14.28 -14.22
C ILE A 236 6.25 13.06 -14.80
N MET A 237 5.43 12.41 -13.97
CA MET A 237 4.49 11.34 -14.32
C MET A 237 3.14 11.59 -13.64
N GLY A 238 2.08 10.94 -14.13
CA GLY A 238 0.70 11.31 -13.78
C GLY A 238 0.18 12.49 -14.60
N TYR A 239 -1.13 12.74 -14.56
CA TYR A 239 -1.72 13.98 -15.07
C TYR A 239 -2.15 14.89 -13.92
N THR A 240 -2.05 16.20 -14.06
CA THR A 240 -2.49 17.18 -13.05
C THR A 240 -3.95 17.60 -13.29
N GLN A 241 -4.53 18.37 -12.35
CA GLN A 241 -5.87 18.94 -12.52
C GLN A 241 -5.93 19.88 -13.73
N GLU A 242 -4.92 20.74 -13.82
CA GLU A 242 -4.78 21.80 -14.83
C GLU A 242 -4.60 21.21 -16.24
N GLU A 243 -3.93 20.07 -16.35
CA GLU A 243 -3.82 19.33 -17.62
C GLU A 243 -5.18 18.77 -18.07
N LEU A 244 -6.00 18.24 -17.15
CA LEU A 244 -7.33 17.69 -17.44
C LEU A 244 -8.37 18.78 -17.78
N GLU A 245 -8.22 19.97 -17.20
CA GLU A 245 -9.07 21.15 -17.48
C GLU A 245 -8.66 21.85 -18.78
N GLY A 246 -7.41 21.71 -19.21
CA GLY A 246 -6.86 22.36 -20.39
C GLY A 246 -7.42 21.91 -21.75
N GLU A 247 -7.18 22.75 -22.76
CA GLU A 247 -7.64 22.59 -24.16
C GLU A 247 -7.36 21.22 -24.78
N LEU A 248 -6.32 20.52 -24.33
CA LEU A 248 -5.97 19.18 -24.80
C LEU A 248 -7.05 18.14 -24.46
N PHE A 249 -7.63 18.20 -23.26
CA PHE A 249 -8.71 17.31 -22.83
C PHE A 249 -10.12 17.88 -23.06
N ALA A 250 -10.27 19.20 -23.21
CA ALA A 250 -11.56 19.88 -23.35
C ALA A 250 -12.54 19.24 -24.39
N PRO A 251 -12.10 18.73 -25.57
CA PRO A 251 -12.99 18.02 -26.50
C PRO A 251 -13.50 16.67 -25.97
N TYR A 252 -12.65 15.94 -25.23
CA TYR A 252 -12.99 14.65 -24.61
C TYR A 252 -13.92 14.87 -23.42
N MET A 253 -13.64 15.88 -22.58
CA MET A 253 -14.50 16.33 -21.48
C MET A 253 -15.90 16.69 -21.97
N THR A 254 -15.99 17.53 -23.02
CA THR A 254 -17.26 17.94 -23.63
C THR A 254 -18.05 16.74 -24.15
N ARG A 255 -17.39 15.76 -24.78
CA ARG A 255 -18.05 14.56 -25.31
C ARG A 255 -18.46 13.57 -24.23
N ALA A 256 -17.68 13.43 -23.17
CA ALA A 256 -17.99 12.58 -22.02
C ALA A 256 -19.19 13.12 -21.24
N ALA A 257 -19.18 14.41 -20.89
CA ALA A 257 -20.27 15.10 -20.19
C ALA A 257 -21.60 14.97 -20.94
N ASN A 258 -21.60 15.31 -22.24
CA ASN A 258 -22.77 15.16 -23.12
C ASN A 258 -23.27 13.71 -23.27
N ARG A 259 -22.40 12.69 -23.15
CA ARG A 259 -22.82 11.27 -23.17
C ARG A 259 -23.35 10.78 -21.83
N LEU A 260 -22.88 11.34 -20.73
CA LEU A 260 -23.31 11.01 -19.36
C LEU A 260 -24.56 11.80 -18.93
N GLY A 261 -24.89 12.91 -19.61
CA GLY A 261 -26.00 13.79 -19.23
C GLY A 261 -25.70 14.70 -18.03
N ILE A 262 -24.42 14.96 -17.77
CA ILE A 262 -23.92 15.75 -16.63
C ILE A 262 -23.12 16.97 -17.11
N THR A 263 -22.83 17.89 -16.19
CA THR A 263 -21.93 19.03 -16.43
C THR A 263 -20.46 18.61 -16.57
N LYS A 264 -19.58 19.52 -17.02
CA LYS A 264 -18.13 19.23 -17.07
C LYS A 264 -17.53 19.18 -15.67
N GLU A 265 -18.11 19.93 -14.76
CA GLU A 265 -17.72 20.15 -13.38
C GLU A 265 -18.00 18.89 -12.54
N GLU A 266 -19.21 18.32 -12.66
CA GLU A 266 -19.56 17.00 -12.08
C GLU A 266 -18.72 15.86 -12.69
N LEU A 267 -18.34 15.97 -13.97
CA LEU A 267 -17.43 15.02 -14.61
C LEU A 267 -16.00 15.13 -14.04
N LEU A 268 -15.47 16.35 -13.83
CA LEU A 268 -14.16 16.55 -13.19
C LEU A 268 -14.16 16.00 -11.77
N GLU A 269 -15.21 16.24 -10.98
CA GLU A 269 -15.34 15.70 -9.63
C GLU A 269 -15.35 14.16 -9.63
N GLN A 270 -16.14 13.53 -10.51
CA GLN A 270 -16.17 12.07 -10.64
C GLN A 270 -14.83 11.50 -11.12
N LEU A 271 -14.18 12.13 -12.11
CA LEU A 271 -12.83 11.73 -12.53
C LEU A 271 -11.82 11.85 -11.38
N LYS A 272 -11.91 12.91 -10.56
CA LYS A 272 -11.05 13.12 -9.39
C LYS A 272 -11.26 12.02 -8.34
N ARG A 273 -12.50 11.84 -7.90
CA ARG A 273 -12.96 10.80 -6.97
C ARG A 273 -12.51 9.39 -7.38
N HIS A 274 -12.53 9.09 -8.68
CA HIS A 274 -12.18 7.78 -9.19
C HIS A 274 -10.68 7.58 -9.49
N TYR A 275 -9.96 8.60 -9.99
CA TYR A 275 -8.66 8.40 -10.65
C TYR A 275 -7.51 9.33 -10.21
N ASP A 276 -7.77 10.38 -9.43
CA ASP A 276 -6.74 11.23 -8.77
C ASP A 276 -6.13 10.51 -7.55
N GLY A 277 -5.35 11.22 -6.73
CA GLY A 277 -5.06 10.87 -5.35
C GLY A 277 -3.67 10.28 -5.13
N PHE A 278 -2.87 10.11 -6.20
CA PHE A 278 -1.47 9.69 -6.09
C PHE A 278 -0.60 10.92 -5.77
N CYS A 279 0.11 10.86 -4.65
CA CYS A 279 1.00 11.92 -4.16
C CYS A 279 2.46 11.42 -4.21
N PHE A 280 3.36 12.19 -4.84
CA PHE A 280 4.79 11.88 -5.01
C PHE A 280 5.66 13.06 -4.59
N ASP A 281 5.24 13.71 -3.52
CA ASP A 281 5.66 15.02 -3.05
C ASP A 281 5.74 14.96 -1.53
N GLU A 282 6.92 15.22 -0.96
CA GLU A 282 7.16 15.21 0.48
C GLU A 282 6.56 16.41 1.24
N ASP A 283 6.16 17.48 0.55
CA ASP A 283 5.35 18.56 1.12
C ASP A 283 3.84 18.23 1.11
N ALA A 284 3.47 17.10 0.47
CA ALA A 284 2.10 16.57 0.33
C ALA A 284 1.08 17.54 -0.31
N ALA A 285 1.56 18.49 -1.11
CA ALA A 285 0.76 19.52 -1.76
C ALA A 285 0.21 19.06 -3.11
N VAL A 286 1.00 18.33 -3.91
CA VAL A 286 0.66 18.00 -5.30
C VAL A 286 0.23 16.53 -5.46
N LYS A 287 -0.96 16.35 -6.04
CA LYS A 287 -1.55 15.05 -6.37
C LYS A 287 -1.78 14.94 -7.87
N VAL A 288 -1.70 13.71 -8.39
CA VAL A 288 -1.85 13.41 -9.82
C VAL A 288 -2.77 12.23 -10.07
N TYR A 289 -3.43 12.31 -11.23
CA TYR A 289 -4.26 11.27 -11.81
C TYR A 289 -3.43 10.15 -12.43
N CYS A 290 -3.94 8.92 -12.35
CA CYS A 290 -3.38 7.79 -13.10
C CYS A 290 -3.59 7.98 -14.62
N PRO A 291 -2.52 8.12 -15.44
CA PRO A 291 -2.66 8.36 -16.87
C PRO A 291 -3.39 7.23 -17.59
N TYR A 292 -3.15 5.99 -17.16
CA TYR A 292 -3.79 4.82 -17.76
C TYR A 292 -5.30 4.77 -17.50
N SER A 293 -5.76 5.10 -16.29
CA SER A 293 -7.19 5.10 -15.97
C SER A 293 -7.94 6.21 -16.70
N ILE A 294 -7.35 7.42 -16.77
CA ILE A 294 -7.87 8.53 -17.57
C ILE A 294 -7.91 8.18 -19.07
N ASN A 295 -6.83 7.63 -19.61
CA ASN A 295 -6.74 7.25 -21.01
C ASN A 295 -7.73 6.12 -21.36
N GLN A 296 -7.98 5.17 -20.44
CA GLN A 296 -8.98 4.11 -20.63
C GLN A 296 -10.42 4.64 -20.56
N PHE A 297 -10.71 5.60 -19.68
CA PHE A 297 -12.02 6.25 -19.60
C PHE A 297 -12.37 6.99 -20.91
N PHE A 298 -11.43 7.76 -21.45
CA PHE A 298 -11.65 8.54 -22.68
C PHE A 298 -11.42 7.77 -23.99
N PHE A 299 -10.72 6.62 -23.98
CA PHE A 299 -10.42 5.85 -25.21
C PHE A 299 -11.64 5.52 -26.09
N PRO A 300 -12.79 5.06 -25.56
CA PRO A 300 -14.00 4.83 -26.35
C PRO A 300 -14.47 6.05 -27.17
N LEU A 301 -14.27 7.27 -26.67
CA LEU A 301 -14.73 8.52 -27.30
C LEU A 301 -13.99 8.88 -28.60
N ALA A 302 -12.83 8.26 -28.83
CA ALA A 302 -12.05 8.35 -30.08
C ALA A 302 -12.28 7.14 -31.02
N ALA A 303 -13.16 6.20 -30.66
CA ALA A 303 -13.35 4.95 -31.38
C ALA A 303 -14.78 4.84 -31.95
N LYS A 304 -14.88 4.89 -33.29
CA LYS A 304 -16.14 4.90 -34.06
C LYS A 304 -17.19 3.87 -33.61
N LYS A 305 -16.77 2.68 -33.16
CA LYS A 305 -17.67 1.62 -32.66
C LYS A 305 -18.58 2.09 -31.52
N PHE A 306 -18.04 2.82 -30.53
CA PHE A 306 -18.79 3.27 -29.36
C PHE A 306 -19.63 4.52 -29.67
N LEU A 307 -19.15 5.37 -30.59
CA LEU A 307 -19.90 6.54 -31.05
C LEU A 307 -21.13 6.16 -31.89
N ALA A 308 -21.07 5.05 -32.63
CA ALA A 308 -22.16 4.55 -33.47
C ALA A 308 -23.35 3.97 -32.69
N ASP A 309 -23.17 3.63 -31.40
CA ASP A 309 -24.25 3.26 -30.49
C ASP A 309 -24.72 4.53 -29.75
N PRO A 310 -25.99 4.98 -29.89
CA PRO A 310 -26.50 6.13 -29.16
C PRO A 310 -26.71 5.88 -27.66
N SER A 311 -26.93 4.61 -27.27
CA SER A 311 -27.20 4.21 -25.88
C SER A 311 -25.94 3.98 -25.04
N TRP A 312 -24.79 3.81 -25.69
CA TRP A 312 -23.52 3.64 -24.99
C TRP A 312 -23.08 4.93 -24.28
N VAL A 313 -22.64 4.80 -23.02
CA VAL A 313 -22.09 5.88 -22.19
C VAL A 313 -20.73 5.49 -21.60
N PRO A 314 -19.84 6.45 -21.28
CA PRO A 314 -18.65 6.20 -20.48
C PRO A 314 -18.99 5.55 -19.13
N GLU A 315 -18.12 4.66 -18.65
CA GLU A 315 -18.29 3.99 -17.36
C GLU A 315 -17.03 4.16 -16.51
N PHE A 316 -17.19 4.62 -15.27
CA PHE A 316 -16.09 4.81 -14.32
C PHE A 316 -15.62 3.48 -13.71
N LYS A 317 -14.95 2.67 -14.54
CA LYS A 317 -14.42 1.34 -14.19
C LYS A 317 -13.10 1.43 -13.43
N PRO A 318 -12.76 0.42 -12.60
CA PRO A 318 -11.49 0.38 -11.89
C PRO A 318 -10.36 -0.14 -12.79
N PHE A 319 -9.99 0.68 -13.78
CA PHE A 319 -9.02 0.36 -14.83
C PHE A 319 -7.64 -0.04 -14.28
N TRP A 320 -7.11 0.65 -13.26
CA TRP A 320 -5.79 0.38 -12.70
C TRP A 320 -5.77 -1.00 -12.01
N MET A 321 -6.74 -1.26 -11.14
CA MET A 321 -6.88 -2.54 -10.42
C MET A 321 -7.22 -3.71 -11.34
N ASN A 322 -7.97 -3.46 -12.42
CA ASN A 322 -8.28 -4.44 -13.46
C ASN A 322 -7.11 -4.69 -14.42
N SER A 323 -6.01 -3.92 -14.36
CA SER A 323 -4.80 -4.25 -15.12
C SER A 323 -4.19 -5.55 -14.56
N ALA A 324 -3.84 -6.49 -15.44
CA ALA A 324 -3.76 -7.93 -15.14
C ALA A 324 -2.97 -8.33 -13.89
N ASN A 325 -1.93 -7.60 -13.52
CA ASN A 325 -1.06 -7.93 -12.39
C ASN A 325 -1.40 -7.15 -11.11
N ALA A 326 -2.22 -6.10 -11.13
CA ALA A 326 -2.48 -5.26 -9.95
C ALA A 326 -3.30 -5.99 -8.89
N SER A 327 -4.59 -6.23 -9.16
CA SER A 327 -5.46 -6.98 -8.23
C SER A 327 -5.01 -8.42 -7.98
N ALA A 328 -4.31 -9.05 -8.93
CA ALA A 328 -3.74 -10.39 -8.77
C ALA A 328 -2.55 -10.42 -7.79
N SER A 329 -1.55 -9.54 -7.96
CA SER A 329 -0.42 -9.45 -7.01
C SER A 329 -0.91 -9.12 -5.60
N LEU A 330 -1.85 -8.17 -5.45
CA LEU A 330 -2.43 -7.82 -4.15
C LEU A 330 -3.12 -9.03 -3.49
N LYS A 331 -4.02 -9.72 -4.22
CA LYS A 331 -4.76 -10.86 -3.67
C LYS A 331 -3.88 -12.07 -3.35
N SER A 332 -2.82 -12.32 -4.12
CA SER A 332 -1.86 -13.37 -3.78
C SER A 332 -1.07 -12.98 -2.54
N TYR A 333 -0.48 -11.77 -2.51
CA TYR A 333 0.32 -11.27 -1.39
C TYR A 333 -0.45 -11.25 -0.05
N LEU A 334 -1.69 -10.74 -0.03
CA LEU A 334 -2.52 -10.72 1.18
C LEU A 334 -2.96 -12.11 1.68
N ARG A 335 -2.88 -13.15 0.82
CA ARG A 335 -3.20 -14.54 1.16
C ARG A 335 -1.98 -15.41 1.43
N SER A 336 -0.80 -15.02 0.94
CA SER A 336 0.46 -15.74 1.10
C SER A 336 1.29 -15.28 2.31
N HIS A 337 0.82 -14.27 3.04
CA HIS A 337 1.46 -13.75 4.25
C HIS A 337 0.46 -13.78 5.40
N THR A 338 0.90 -14.25 6.57
CA THR A 338 0.14 -14.09 7.81
C THR A 338 -0.02 -12.60 8.17
N MET A 339 -1.11 -12.28 8.86
CA MET A 339 -1.47 -10.92 9.26
C MET A 339 -2.03 -10.99 10.69
N SER A 340 -1.55 -10.11 11.56
CA SER A 340 -1.97 -10.02 12.96
C SER A 340 -3.33 -9.32 13.14
N LYS A 341 -3.93 -9.47 14.34
CA LYS A 341 -5.09 -8.68 14.81
C LYS A 341 -4.92 -7.19 14.49
N GLN A 342 -3.74 -6.65 14.80
CA GLN A 342 -3.46 -5.23 14.73
C GLN A 342 -3.36 -4.72 13.29
N GLU A 343 -2.59 -5.40 12.43
CA GLU A 343 -2.48 -5.05 11.01
C GLU A 343 -3.82 -5.14 10.27
N LEU A 344 -4.68 -6.10 10.65
CA LEU A 344 -6.02 -6.22 10.06
C LEU A 344 -6.92 -5.03 10.44
N ILE A 345 -6.87 -4.57 11.69
CA ILE A 345 -7.59 -3.38 12.16
C ILE A 345 -7.06 -2.12 11.45
N GLU A 346 -5.75 -1.92 11.39
CA GLU A 346 -5.12 -0.79 10.70
C GLU A 346 -5.46 -0.74 9.21
N LEU A 347 -5.39 -1.87 8.50
CA LEU A 347 -5.73 -1.90 7.08
C LEU A 347 -7.23 -1.78 6.80
N SER A 348 -8.10 -2.23 7.71
CA SER A 348 -9.55 -2.08 7.54
C SER A 348 -10.04 -0.65 7.79
N ARG A 349 -9.30 0.16 8.57
CA ARG A 349 -9.46 1.63 8.67
C ARG A 349 -9.09 2.39 7.39
N GLN A 350 -8.39 1.74 6.44
CA GLN A 350 -7.94 2.33 5.16
C GLN A 350 -7.02 3.57 5.29
N GLU A 351 -6.48 3.86 6.48
CA GLU A 351 -5.52 4.93 6.75
C GLU A 351 -4.55 4.55 7.89
N PHE A 352 -3.27 4.89 7.73
CA PHE A 352 -2.21 4.68 8.73
C PHE A 352 -1.12 5.76 8.62
N GLU A 353 -0.26 5.88 9.63
CA GLU A 353 0.85 6.85 9.66
C GLU A 353 2.22 6.16 9.44
N LEU A 354 3.05 6.72 8.56
CA LEU A 354 4.47 6.32 8.38
C LEU A 354 5.40 7.52 8.57
N SER A 355 6.62 7.28 9.05
CA SER A 355 7.72 8.26 9.03
C SER A 355 8.30 8.46 7.63
N HIS A 356 9.13 9.49 7.45
CA HIS A 356 9.89 9.67 6.21
C HIS A 356 10.80 8.46 5.93
N ASP A 357 11.58 8.03 6.92
CA ASP A 357 12.45 6.85 6.84
C ASP A 357 11.68 5.61 6.36
N GLU A 358 10.48 5.34 6.89
CA GLU A 358 9.64 4.23 6.42
C GLU A 358 9.19 4.39 4.95
N LEU A 359 9.03 5.60 4.43
CA LEU A 359 8.70 5.84 3.02
C LEU A 359 9.93 5.79 2.09
N GLN A 360 11.14 6.02 2.61
CA GLN A 360 12.41 6.02 1.87
C GLN A 360 13.09 4.63 1.90
N GLU A 361 13.33 4.10 3.09
CA GLU A 361 14.20 2.95 3.32
C GLU A 361 13.47 1.61 3.24
N VAL A 362 13.86 0.81 2.25
CA VAL A 362 13.67 -0.64 2.26
C VAL A 362 15.04 -1.29 2.34
N SER A 363 15.48 -1.59 3.56
CA SER A 363 16.81 -2.17 3.79
C SER A 363 16.88 -3.66 3.44
N TYR A 364 15.76 -4.40 3.46
CA TYR A 364 15.65 -5.81 3.00
C TYR A 364 14.23 -6.17 2.54
N LEU A 365 14.06 -6.93 1.44
CA LEU A 365 12.73 -7.38 0.94
C LEU A 365 11.99 -8.29 1.94
N GLN A 366 12.73 -8.97 2.81
CA GLN A 366 12.18 -9.81 3.88
C GLN A 366 11.75 -9.01 5.12
N LYS A 367 11.96 -7.68 5.12
CA LYS A 367 11.60 -6.76 6.21
C LYS A 367 10.70 -5.60 5.77
N VAL A 368 10.29 -5.53 4.51
CA VAL A 368 9.32 -4.49 4.09
C VAL A 368 8.00 -4.72 4.81
N THR A 369 7.48 -3.69 5.48
CA THR A 369 6.15 -3.79 6.08
C THR A 369 5.08 -3.84 4.99
N ARG A 370 3.92 -4.40 5.32
CA ARG A 370 2.76 -4.44 4.41
C ARG A 370 2.31 -3.02 4.04
N GLN A 371 2.37 -2.11 4.99
CA GLN A 371 2.08 -0.68 4.87
C GLN A 371 2.99 -0.03 3.80
N GLN A 372 4.31 -0.21 3.90
CA GLN A 372 5.28 0.27 2.90
C GLN A 372 5.01 -0.28 1.49
N LEU A 373 4.79 -1.60 1.36
CA LEU A 373 4.48 -2.23 0.07
C LEU A 373 3.18 -1.72 -0.55
N LEU A 374 2.18 -1.40 0.27
CA LEU A 374 0.90 -0.84 -0.17
C LEU A 374 1.04 0.60 -0.66
N VAL A 375 1.89 1.42 -0.03
CA VAL A 375 2.17 2.79 -0.46
C VAL A 375 3.03 2.81 -1.74
N GLN A 376 4.16 2.09 -1.77
CA GLN A 376 5.02 2.01 -2.96
C GLN A 376 4.28 1.38 -4.15
N GLY A 377 3.44 0.37 -3.89
CA GLY A 377 2.55 -0.23 -4.86
C GLY A 377 1.47 0.72 -5.42
N GLY A 378 1.20 1.84 -4.76
CA GLY A 378 0.19 2.84 -5.14
C GLY A 378 -1.23 2.53 -4.68
N TYR A 379 -1.43 1.51 -3.83
CA TYR A 379 -2.74 1.20 -3.24
C TYR A 379 -3.13 2.22 -2.15
N PHE A 380 -2.11 2.71 -1.44
CA PHE A 380 -2.20 3.82 -0.51
C PHE A 380 -1.31 4.95 -1.02
N SER A 381 -1.60 6.18 -0.62
CA SER A 381 -0.76 7.34 -0.96
C SER A 381 -0.88 8.44 0.10
N ILE A 382 0.09 9.36 0.10
CA ILE A 382 0.19 10.44 1.07
C ILE A 382 -1.04 11.35 0.94
N LYS A 383 -1.75 11.55 2.04
CA LYS A 383 -2.93 12.42 2.14
C LYS A 383 -2.54 13.79 2.70
N ALA A 384 -1.74 13.80 3.76
CA ALA A 384 -1.17 14.99 4.41
C ALA A 384 0.08 14.63 5.24
N ILE A 385 0.87 15.63 5.59
CA ILE A 385 1.88 15.54 6.67
C ILE A 385 1.16 15.63 8.03
N THR A 386 1.52 14.79 8.99
CA THR A 386 0.96 14.84 10.34
C THR A 386 1.25 16.18 11.01
N ALA A 387 0.21 16.86 11.51
CA ALA A 387 0.26 18.27 11.87
C ALA A 387 1.33 18.65 12.91
N ASN A 388 1.70 17.74 13.81
CA ASN A 388 2.76 17.90 14.82
C ASN A 388 4.19 17.75 14.25
N THR A 389 4.35 17.41 12.97
CA THR A 389 5.63 17.33 12.26
C THR A 389 5.72 18.27 11.06
N LYS A 390 4.63 18.97 10.69
CA LYS A 390 4.65 19.94 9.60
C LYS A 390 5.59 21.10 9.92
N GLY A 391 6.52 21.38 9.00
CA GLY A 391 7.56 22.41 9.17
C GLY A 391 8.82 21.95 9.92
N LYS A 392 8.93 20.67 10.29
CA LYS A 392 10.19 20.06 10.70
C LYS A 392 11.10 19.73 9.49
N PRO A 393 12.40 19.45 9.72
CA PRO A 393 13.26 18.78 8.72
C PRO A 393 12.60 17.52 8.17
N THR A 394 12.88 17.17 6.92
CA THR A 394 12.14 16.13 6.19
C THR A 394 12.19 14.76 6.87
N ASP A 395 13.34 14.35 7.40
CA ASP A 395 13.55 13.08 8.13
C ASP A 395 12.63 12.96 9.37
N ASP A 396 12.38 14.09 10.03
CA ASP A 396 11.54 14.24 11.23
C ASP A 396 10.01 14.25 10.91
N ARG A 397 9.63 14.19 9.63
CA ARG A 397 8.23 14.25 9.17
C ARG A 397 7.56 12.88 9.27
N ARG A 398 6.25 12.91 9.58
CA ARG A 398 5.36 11.76 9.43
C ARG A 398 4.20 12.08 8.49
N TYR A 399 3.67 11.05 7.86
CA TYR A 399 2.77 11.14 6.72
C TYR A 399 1.54 10.27 6.98
N ILE A 400 0.37 10.89 6.85
CA ILE A 400 -0.91 10.19 6.85
C ILE A 400 -1.08 9.55 5.48
N CYS A 401 -1.02 8.22 5.42
CA CYS A 401 -1.12 7.41 4.22
C CYS A 401 -2.48 6.70 4.20
N GLY A 402 -3.35 7.10 3.27
CA GLY A 402 -4.69 6.53 3.10
C GLY A 402 -4.86 5.91 1.72
N VAL A 403 -5.89 5.07 1.54
CA VAL A 403 -6.19 4.45 0.23
C VAL A 403 -6.30 5.52 -0.86
N THR A 404 -5.62 5.30 -2.00
CA THR A 404 -5.35 6.33 -3.00
C THR A 404 -6.63 6.99 -3.54
N ASN A 405 -7.58 6.20 -4.04
CA ASN A 405 -8.84 6.67 -4.64
C ASN A 405 -9.92 5.58 -4.63
N TYR A 406 -11.10 5.89 -5.19
CA TYR A 406 -12.24 4.96 -5.18
C TYR A 406 -12.03 3.70 -6.03
N GLU A 407 -11.31 3.77 -7.17
CA GLU A 407 -11.07 2.56 -7.97
C GLU A 407 -10.23 1.51 -7.23
N ILE A 408 -9.28 1.99 -6.42
CA ILE A 408 -8.47 1.15 -5.55
C ILE A 408 -9.27 0.70 -4.33
N SER A 409 -9.95 1.60 -3.61
CA SER A 409 -10.71 1.26 -2.39
C SER A 409 -11.70 0.13 -2.63
N LYS A 410 -12.53 0.19 -3.69
CA LYS A 410 -13.51 -0.87 -3.98
C LYS A 410 -12.87 -2.25 -4.15
N LYS A 411 -11.67 -2.32 -4.74
CA LYS A 411 -10.96 -3.59 -4.99
C LYS A 411 -10.00 -4.01 -3.87
N PHE A 412 -9.50 -3.06 -3.07
CA PHE A 412 -8.73 -3.33 -1.85
C PHE A 412 -9.64 -3.95 -0.78
N VAL A 413 -10.81 -3.35 -0.55
CA VAL A 413 -11.85 -3.90 0.33
C VAL A 413 -12.27 -5.31 -0.11
N GLU A 414 -12.57 -5.51 -1.40
CA GLU A 414 -12.88 -6.84 -1.96
C GLU A 414 -11.78 -7.88 -1.70
N ALA A 415 -10.50 -7.49 -1.79
CA ALA A 415 -9.36 -8.36 -1.53
C ALA A 415 -9.18 -8.68 -0.03
N LEU A 416 -9.34 -7.67 0.85
CA LEU A 416 -9.16 -7.81 2.29
C LEU A 416 -10.32 -8.60 2.94
N THR A 417 -11.57 -8.30 2.57
CA THR A 417 -12.72 -9.17 2.93
C THR A 417 -12.54 -10.58 2.36
N GLY A 418 -12.01 -10.70 1.14
CA GLY A 418 -11.64 -11.98 0.52
C GLY A 418 -10.50 -12.76 1.19
N CYS A 419 -9.97 -12.27 2.32
CA CYS A 419 -9.10 -13.01 3.23
C CYS A 419 -9.84 -13.48 4.50
N LEU A 420 -10.98 -12.86 4.84
CA LEU A 420 -11.85 -13.22 5.98
C LEU A 420 -13.00 -14.16 5.60
N VAL A 421 -13.35 -14.28 4.31
CA VAL A 421 -14.46 -15.14 3.83
C VAL A 421 -14.03 -16.14 2.75
N SER A 422 -14.60 -17.34 2.81
CA SER A 422 -14.54 -18.40 1.78
C SER A 422 -15.78 -18.31 0.88
N PHE A 423 -15.80 -17.37 -0.06
CA PHE A 423 -16.91 -17.25 -1.01
C PHE A 423 -16.88 -18.36 -2.08
N PRO A 424 -18.02 -19.01 -2.38
CA PRO A 424 -18.17 -19.95 -3.49
C PRO A 424 -17.83 -19.33 -4.85
N SER A 425 -17.28 -20.11 -5.77
CA SER A 425 -16.82 -19.63 -7.09
C SER A 425 -17.95 -19.19 -8.03
N ASP A 426 -19.18 -19.63 -7.78
CA ASP A 426 -20.41 -19.18 -8.45
C ASP A 426 -20.93 -17.84 -7.92
N LYS A 427 -20.43 -17.34 -6.77
CA LYS A 427 -20.95 -16.16 -6.08
C LYS A 427 -19.96 -14.99 -6.13
N SER A 428 -20.45 -13.82 -6.53
CA SER A 428 -19.68 -12.58 -6.53
C SER A 428 -19.66 -11.96 -5.12
N LEU A 429 -18.52 -12.04 -4.44
CA LEU A 429 -18.28 -11.30 -3.19
C LEU A 429 -18.45 -9.79 -3.40
N ALA A 430 -17.95 -9.25 -4.52
CA ALA A 430 -18.10 -7.83 -4.85
C ALA A 430 -19.58 -7.38 -4.88
N THR A 431 -20.44 -8.21 -5.48
CA THR A 431 -21.89 -7.94 -5.56
C THR A 431 -22.58 -8.07 -4.19
N ALA A 432 -22.10 -8.96 -3.31
CA ALA A 432 -22.60 -9.03 -1.93
C ALA A 432 -22.21 -7.77 -1.13
N LEU A 433 -20.98 -7.27 -1.28
CA LEU A 433 -20.50 -6.04 -0.63
C LEU A 433 -21.22 -4.79 -1.17
N ASP A 434 -21.48 -4.73 -2.47
CA ASP A 434 -22.28 -3.64 -3.07
C ASP A 434 -23.73 -3.67 -2.51
N GLN A 435 -24.38 -4.83 -2.45
CA GLN A 435 -25.73 -4.96 -1.87
C GLN A 435 -25.83 -4.50 -0.40
N VAL A 436 -24.78 -4.72 0.39
CA VAL A 436 -24.68 -4.24 1.79
C VAL A 436 -24.59 -2.71 1.86
N LYS A 437 -23.81 -2.10 0.96
CA LYS A 437 -23.64 -0.64 0.88
C LYS A 437 -24.90 0.06 0.39
N ASP A 438 -25.53 -0.48 -0.66
CA ASP A 438 -26.79 0.02 -1.21
C ASP A 438 -27.92 -0.02 -0.17
N ALA A 439 -27.92 -1.02 0.72
CA ALA A 439 -28.88 -1.11 1.81
C ALA A 439 -28.68 -0.01 2.86
N LEU A 440 -27.43 0.24 3.31
CA LEU A 440 -27.16 1.33 4.25
C LEU A 440 -27.47 2.71 3.64
N LEU A 441 -27.07 2.95 2.39
CA LEU A 441 -27.33 4.22 1.69
C LEU A 441 -28.83 4.48 1.45
N ALA A 442 -29.65 3.43 1.37
CA ALA A 442 -31.11 3.53 1.34
C ALA A 442 -31.76 3.65 2.73
N GLY A 443 -31.00 3.50 3.82
CA GLY A 443 -31.53 3.44 5.19
C GLY A 443 -32.27 2.14 5.54
N ASP A 444 -32.15 1.12 4.71
CA ASP A 444 -32.87 -0.16 4.81
C ASP A 444 -32.08 -1.15 5.69
N ILE A 445 -32.29 -1.06 7.00
CA ILE A 445 -31.58 -1.86 8.00
C ILE A 445 -31.93 -3.36 7.92
N ASP A 446 -33.14 -3.70 7.46
CA ASP A 446 -33.58 -5.09 7.33
C ASP A 446 -32.86 -5.76 6.16
N LYS A 447 -32.82 -5.08 5.00
CA LYS A 447 -32.02 -5.50 3.85
C LYS A 447 -30.52 -5.46 4.14
N LEU A 448 -30.04 -4.54 4.98
CA LEU A 448 -28.65 -4.50 5.44
C LEU A 448 -28.31 -5.80 6.20
N CYS A 449 -29.13 -6.18 7.18
CA CYS A 449 -28.94 -7.42 7.94
C CYS A 449 -29.05 -8.66 7.03
N ALA A 450 -30.05 -8.70 6.15
CA ALA A 450 -30.26 -9.81 5.22
C ALA A 450 -29.15 -9.94 4.15
N THR A 451 -28.56 -8.83 3.69
CA THR A 451 -27.44 -8.85 2.74
C THR A 451 -26.11 -9.14 3.42
N PHE A 452 -25.86 -8.58 4.61
CA PHE A 452 -24.64 -8.86 5.37
C PHE A 452 -24.60 -10.30 5.90
N ASN A 453 -25.75 -10.92 6.19
CA ASN A 453 -25.85 -12.35 6.47
C ASN A 453 -25.36 -13.24 5.31
N LYS A 454 -25.43 -12.78 4.05
CA LYS A 454 -24.82 -13.48 2.89
C LYS A 454 -23.28 -13.42 2.93
N VAL A 455 -22.70 -12.46 3.64
CA VAL A 455 -21.25 -12.32 3.84
C VAL A 455 -20.79 -13.11 5.08
N LEU A 456 -21.44 -12.89 6.23
CA LEU A 456 -21.15 -13.54 7.52
C LEU A 456 -21.14 -15.07 7.45
N THR A 457 -22.12 -15.67 6.75
CA THR A 457 -22.26 -17.13 6.60
C THR A 457 -21.06 -17.80 5.93
N HIS A 458 -20.30 -17.06 5.12
CA HIS A 458 -19.11 -17.55 4.43
C HIS A 458 -17.80 -17.20 5.15
N GLY A 459 -17.85 -16.68 6.39
CA GLY A 459 -16.67 -16.35 7.19
C GLY A 459 -15.74 -17.54 7.48
N ARG A 460 -14.43 -17.29 7.52
CA ARG A 460 -13.39 -18.29 7.82
C ARG A 460 -13.15 -18.43 9.32
N TYR A 461 -14.15 -18.97 10.02
CA TYR A 461 -14.10 -19.24 11.47
C TYR A 461 -13.31 -20.52 11.82
N ASP A 462 -12.97 -21.33 10.83
CA ASP A 462 -12.07 -22.49 10.91
C ASP A 462 -10.65 -22.04 11.32
N VAL A 463 -10.16 -20.97 10.70
CA VAL A 463 -8.90 -20.27 11.01
C VAL A 463 -8.78 -19.96 12.51
N TYR A 464 -9.86 -19.45 13.12
CA TYR A 464 -9.95 -19.13 14.54
C TYR A 464 -9.84 -20.40 15.43
N SER A 465 -10.61 -21.45 15.09
CA SER A 465 -10.66 -22.69 15.90
C SER A 465 -9.35 -23.48 15.93
N ALA A 466 -8.54 -23.42 14.86
CA ALA A 466 -7.22 -24.04 14.83
C ALA A 466 -6.25 -23.37 15.84
N MET A 467 -6.36 -22.04 16.01
CA MET A 467 -5.52 -21.28 16.92
C MET A 467 -5.92 -21.46 18.39
N GLU A 468 -7.21 -21.56 18.73
CA GLU A 468 -7.65 -21.93 20.08
C GLU A 468 -7.09 -23.29 20.51
N ALA A 469 -7.13 -24.29 19.60
CA ALA A 469 -6.61 -25.63 19.87
C ALA A 469 -5.07 -25.66 20.06
N LEU A 470 -4.33 -24.80 19.37
CA LEU A 470 -2.87 -24.66 19.54
C LEU A 470 -2.52 -23.88 20.82
N ALA A 471 -3.24 -22.79 21.12
CA ALA A 471 -3.05 -22.02 22.34
C ALA A 471 -3.36 -22.83 23.60
N ALA A 472 -4.44 -23.64 23.59
CA ALA A 472 -4.77 -24.54 24.69
C ALA A 472 -3.68 -25.60 24.93
N LYS A 473 -3.11 -26.18 23.87
CA LYS A 473 -1.96 -27.11 23.98
C LYS A 473 -0.70 -26.41 24.50
N GLY A 474 -0.42 -25.19 24.03
CA GLY A 474 0.69 -24.38 24.53
C GLY A 474 0.55 -23.95 26.00
N ALA A 475 -0.69 -23.81 26.50
CA ALA A 475 -0.97 -23.57 27.91
C ALA A 475 -0.85 -24.84 28.77
N GLN A 476 -1.30 -26.00 28.26
CA GLN A 476 -1.14 -27.29 28.94
C GLN A 476 0.34 -27.72 29.06
N ASN A 477 1.20 -27.31 28.13
CA ASN A 477 2.65 -27.51 28.21
C ASN A 477 3.38 -26.47 29.10
N LYS A 478 2.69 -25.74 29.99
CA LYS A 478 3.31 -24.86 31.00
C LYS A 478 3.07 -25.34 32.42
N GLN A 479 3.65 -26.49 32.73
CA GLN A 479 3.92 -26.94 34.09
C GLN A 479 5.45 -26.86 34.31
N PRO A 480 5.95 -26.32 35.44
CA PRO A 480 7.35 -25.89 35.54
C PRO A 480 8.33 -27.06 35.58
N ASP A 481 9.45 -26.90 34.86
CA ASP A 481 10.48 -27.92 34.70
C ASP A 481 11.16 -28.33 36.01
N ALA A 482 11.56 -29.60 36.08
CA ALA A 482 12.53 -30.12 37.04
C ALA A 482 13.46 -31.12 36.34
N ASP A 483 14.74 -31.03 36.70
CA ASP A 483 15.87 -31.90 36.35
C ASP A 483 16.32 -31.96 34.87
N GLU A 484 17.47 -31.35 34.62
CA GLU A 484 18.34 -31.60 33.45
C GLU A 484 19.10 -32.92 33.67
N ASP A 485 19.09 -33.87 32.71
CA ASP A 485 20.32 -34.34 32.07
C ASP A 485 20.10 -35.29 30.86
N ALA A 486 21.05 -35.24 29.91
CA ALA A 486 21.29 -36.19 28.80
C ALA A 486 20.18 -36.45 27.74
N PRO A 487 20.54 -36.97 26.55
CA PRO A 487 21.67 -36.58 25.69
C PRO A 487 21.21 -36.14 24.27
N GLN A 488 22.13 -35.62 23.45
CA GLN A 488 21.84 -35.12 22.10
C GLN A 488 21.24 -36.19 21.16
N GLY A 489 19.93 -36.14 20.93
CA GLY A 489 19.19 -36.92 19.94
C GLY A 489 18.79 -36.09 18.73
N GLN A 490 18.88 -36.69 17.53
CA GLN A 490 18.70 -36.01 16.24
C GLN A 490 17.37 -35.23 16.12
N GLU A 491 17.46 -33.92 15.85
CA GLU A 491 16.34 -33.16 15.28
C GLU A 491 16.01 -33.69 13.88
N GLN A 492 15.01 -34.57 13.79
CA GLN A 492 14.31 -34.78 12.52
C GLN A 492 13.37 -33.58 12.34
N ALA A 493 13.72 -32.69 11.39
CA ALA A 493 12.92 -31.51 11.10
C ALA A 493 11.45 -31.91 10.82
N PRO A 494 10.47 -31.22 11.42
CA PRO A 494 9.06 -31.58 11.24
C PRO A 494 8.67 -31.47 9.76
N THR A 495 8.05 -32.52 9.23
CA THR A 495 7.68 -32.62 7.82
C THR A 495 6.71 -31.51 7.43
N GLN A 496 7.19 -30.49 6.72
CA GLN A 496 6.40 -29.34 6.30
C GLN A 496 5.32 -29.74 5.29
N GLN A 497 4.14 -30.10 5.79
CA GLN A 497 2.94 -30.31 4.98
C GLN A 497 1.78 -29.43 5.48
N GLN A 498 1.51 -28.38 4.70
CA GLN A 498 0.27 -27.59 4.74
C GLN A 498 -0.05 -26.81 6.03
N GLU A 499 0.94 -26.14 6.62
CA GLU A 499 0.65 -24.88 7.33
C GLU A 499 0.23 -23.82 6.31
N GLN A 500 -1.08 -23.69 6.08
CA GLN A 500 -1.64 -22.61 5.26
C GLN A 500 -1.49 -21.28 6.01
N ASN A 501 -1.27 -20.18 5.28
CA ASN A 501 -1.13 -18.85 5.87
C ASN A 501 -2.44 -18.41 6.56
N LEU A 502 -2.47 -18.56 7.88
CA LEU A 502 -3.58 -18.18 8.74
C LEU A 502 -3.52 -16.67 9.01
N VAL A 503 -4.57 -15.94 8.62
CA VAL A 503 -4.80 -14.56 9.09
C VAL A 503 -5.25 -14.67 10.54
N ILE A 504 -4.54 -14.04 11.47
CA ILE A 504 -4.83 -14.12 12.91
C ILE A 504 -6.01 -13.18 13.21
N VAL A 505 -7.23 -13.65 12.91
CA VAL A 505 -8.44 -12.89 13.22
C VAL A 505 -8.73 -12.99 14.73
N PRO A 506 -8.97 -11.87 15.42
CA PRO A 506 -9.27 -11.83 16.86
C PRO A 506 -10.57 -12.52 17.29
N GLU A 507 -10.82 -12.44 18.60
CA GLU A 507 -12.08 -12.71 19.31
C GLU A 507 -13.33 -12.43 18.45
N PRO A 508 -14.38 -13.28 18.47
CA PRO A 508 -15.40 -13.27 17.42
C PRO A 508 -16.14 -11.93 17.24
N GLU A 509 -16.31 -11.16 18.31
CA GLU A 509 -16.86 -9.79 18.24
C GLU A 509 -16.04 -8.88 17.31
N VAL A 510 -14.72 -8.93 17.43
CA VAL A 510 -13.80 -8.12 16.62
C VAL A 510 -13.72 -8.67 15.18
N PHE A 511 -13.86 -9.99 14.98
CA PHE A 511 -14.11 -10.57 13.64
C PHE A 511 -15.37 -9.94 13.02
N TYR A 512 -16.49 -9.92 13.74
CA TYR A 512 -17.76 -9.40 13.23
C TYR A 512 -17.70 -7.89 12.96
N ARG A 513 -17.14 -7.10 13.89
CA ARG A 513 -16.91 -5.64 13.74
C ARG A 513 -16.04 -5.33 12.53
N THR A 514 -14.92 -6.05 12.35
CA THR A 514 -14.03 -5.87 11.20
C THR A 514 -14.72 -6.24 9.88
N LEU A 515 -15.47 -7.34 9.84
CA LEU A 515 -16.16 -7.79 8.64
C LEU A 515 -17.30 -6.83 8.23
N LEU A 516 -18.03 -6.28 9.22
CA LEU A 516 -19.05 -5.25 9.00
C LEU A 516 -18.42 -3.95 8.50
N MET A 517 -17.35 -3.49 9.16
CA MET A 517 -16.60 -2.30 8.73
C MET A 517 -16.17 -2.42 7.26
N LEU A 518 -15.47 -3.50 6.90
CA LEU A 518 -15.05 -3.74 5.51
C LEU A 518 -16.25 -3.84 4.55
N SER A 519 -17.38 -4.41 4.98
CA SER A 519 -18.57 -4.54 4.14
C SER A 519 -19.30 -3.21 3.93
N LEU A 520 -19.16 -2.23 4.83
CA LEU A 520 -19.67 -0.86 4.68
C LEU A 520 -18.68 0.07 3.97
N CYS A 521 -17.38 -0.05 4.25
CA CYS A 521 -16.30 0.83 3.76
C CYS A 521 -16.40 1.14 2.25
N SER A 522 -16.69 2.39 1.92
CA SER A 522 -16.75 2.90 0.54
C SER A 522 -16.57 4.41 0.50
N PHE A 523 -16.35 5.00 -0.68
CA PHE A 523 -16.19 6.47 -0.77
C PHE A 523 -17.47 7.24 -0.33
N SER A 524 -18.66 6.62 -0.41
CA SER A 524 -19.92 7.22 0.08
C SER A 524 -20.23 6.91 1.55
N ILE A 525 -19.39 6.11 2.22
CA ILE A 525 -19.58 5.64 3.60
C ILE A 525 -18.20 5.60 4.28
N ASP A 526 -17.84 6.70 4.95
CA ASP A 526 -16.71 6.70 5.89
C ASP A 526 -17.10 5.88 7.13
N VAL A 527 -16.19 5.03 7.61
CA VAL A 527 -16.49 4.09 8.70
C VAL A 527 -15.36 4.12 9.72
N LYS A 528 -15.71 4.36 10.98
CA LYS A 528 -14.78 4.42 12.11
C LYS A 528 -15.17 3.37 13.15
N ASP A 529 -14.23 2.52 13.54
CA ASP A 529 -14.39 1.57 14.64
C ASP A 529 -13.99 2.17 15.99
N GLU A 530 -14.52 1.58 17.06
CA GLU A 530 -14.10 1.81 18.44
C GLU A 530 -14.11 3.30 18.85
N VAL A 531 -15.12 4.07 18.40
CA VAL A 531 -15.20 5.52 18.58
C VAL A 531 -15.52 5.86 20.04
N ALA A 532 -14.54 6.43 20.73
CA ALA A 532 -14.62 6.75 22.16
C ALA A 532 -15.33 8.09 22.44
N ASN A 533 -15.98 8.17 23.60
CA ASN A 533 -16.44 9.41 24.22
C ASN A 533 -16.11 9.39 25.74
N ASN A 534 -16.55 10.40 26.49
CA ASN A 534 -16.24 10.53 27.92
C ASN A 534 -16.94 9.50 28.84
N HIS A 535 -17.80 8.62 28.30
CA HIS A 535 -18.63 7.66 29.05
C HIS A 535 -18.39 6.21 28.61
N GLY A 536 -18.00 5.96 27.35
CA GLY A 536 -17.77 4.65 26.77
C GLY A 536 -17.20 4.71 25.35
N ARG A 537 -17.42 3.65 24.57
CA ARG A 537 -16.83 3.48 23.23
C ARG A 537 -17.73 2.59 22.35
N CYS A 538 -18.36 3.14 21.33
CA CYS A 538 -19.23 2.37 20.43
C CYS A 538 -18.42 1.51 19.46
N ASP A 539 -19.01 0.40 19.01
CA ASP A 539 -18.36 -0.51 18.07
C ASP A 539 -18.01 0.15 16.74
N LEU A 540 -18.99 0.77 16.09
CA LEU A 540 -18.85 1.27 14.73
C LEU A 540 -19.69 2.52 14.51
N VAL A 541 -19.17 3.46 13.71
CA VAL A 541 -19.93 4.59 13.18
C VAL A 541 -19.72 4.66 11.68
N ALA A 542 -20.81 4.72 10.92
CA ALA A 542 -20.80 4.91 9.47
C ALA A 542 -21.39 6.29 9.12
N PHE A 543 -20.55 7.17 8.57
CA PHE A 543 -20.92 8.50 8.11
C PHE A 543 -21.18 8.44 6.60
N THR A 544 -22.42 8.68 6.19
CA THR A 544 -22.78 8.90 4.79
C THR A 544 -22.85 10.40 4.50
N ASN A 545 -23.04 10.77 3.22
CA ASN A 545 -23.25 12.17 2.83
C ASN A 545 -24.39 12.83 3.62
N ASN A 546 -25.49 12.11 3.86
CA ASN A 546 -26.75 12.69 4.33
C ASN A 546 -27.23 12.13 5.69
N HIS A 547 -26.58 11.11 6.26
CA HIS A 547 -27.05 10.39 7.45
C HIS A 547 -25.89 9.72 8.20
N THR A 548 -25.98 9.65 9.53
CA THR A 548 -24.98 8.96 10.39
C THR A 548 -25.60 7.75 11.08
N TYR A 549 -24.94 6.59 10.98
CA TYR A 549 -25.36 5.36 11.65
C TYR A 549 -24.36 4.99 12.75
N VAL A 550 -24.84 4.76 13.95
CA VAL A 550 -24.04 4.25 15.08
C VAL A 550 -24.47 2.83 15.34
N PHE A 551 -23.53 1.88 15.35
CA PHE A 551 -23.79 0.47 15.59
C PHE A 551 -23.24 0.02 16.94
N GLU A 552 -23.97 -0.89 17.58
CA GLU A 552 -23.53 -1.70 18.70
C GLU A 552 -23.72 -3.19 18.35
N LEU A 553 -22.67 -4.00 18.54
CA LEU A 553 -22.70 -5.44 18.26
C LEU A 553 -22.81 -6.21 19.57
N LYS A 554 -23.82 -7.08 19.67
CA LYS A 554 -24.00 -7.98 20.79
C LYS A 554 -23.90 -9.42 20.30
N ARG A 555 -23.26 -10.28 21.09
CA ARG A 555 -23.11 -11.71 20.78
C ARG A 555 -24.11 -12.56 21.55
N LEU A 556 -24.49 -13.66 20.93
CA LEU A 556 -25.36 -14.69 21.50
C LEU A 556 -24.62 -16.03 21.45
N ASP A 557 -24.37 -16.59 22.64
CA ASP A 557 -23.55 -17.79 22.83
C ASP A 557 -24.11 -19.02 22.12
N LYS A 558 -23.22 -19.99 21.82
CA LYS A 558 -23.55 -21.21 21.06
C LYS A 558 -24.68 -22.07 21.68
N ASN A 559 -24.98 -21.86 22.96
CA ASN A 559 -26.01 -22.58 23.71
C ASN A 559 -27.32 -21.78 23.88
N SER A 560 -27.30 -20.46 23.71
CA SER A 560 -28.46 -19.57 23.85
C SER A 560 -29.03 -19.24 22.46
N ASN A 561 -30.34 -19.37 22.28
CA ASN A 561 -31.00 -19.09 20.99
C ASN A 561 -32.54 -18.96 21.10
N SER A 562 -33.08 -18.80 22.31
CA SER A 562 -34.49 -18.49 22.49
C SER A 562 -34.80 -17.08 21.97
N LEU A 563 -36.09 -16.78 21.77
CA LEU A 563 -36.52 -15.42 21.46
C LEU A 563 -36.17 -14.46 22.62
N GLN A 564 -36.22 -14.94 23.86
CA GLN A 564 -35.91 -14.15 25.06
C GLN A 564 -34.42 -13.75 25.11
N ASP A 565 -33.50 -14.69 24.86
CA ASP A 565 -32.06 -14.38 24.83
C ASP A 565 -31.73 -13.26 23.81
N LYS A 566 -32.43 -13.28 22.66
CA LYS A 566 -32.30 -12.26 21.60
C LYS A 566 -32.87 -10.91 22.01
N ILE A 567 -34.05 -10.90 22.65
CA ILE A 567 -34.67 -9.70 23.22
C ILE A 567 -33.72 -9.04 24.23
N ASP A 568 -33.17 -9.81 25.15
CA ASP A 568 -32.36 -9.26 26.23
C ASP A 568 -30.98 -8.78 25.75
N ARG A 569 -30.43 -9.37 24.68
CA ARG A 569 -29.25 -8.82 23.99
C ARG A 569 -29.54 -7.55 23.18
N ILE A 570 -30.75 -7.40 22.62
CA ILE A 570 -31.17 -6.12 22.04
C ILE A 570 -31.25 -5.04 23.14
N LYS A 571 -31.94 -5.32 24.26
CA LYS A 571 -32.09 -4.37 25.39
C LYS A 571 -30.73 -3.94 25.94
N ASP A 572 -29.83 -4.89 26.19
CA ASP A 572 -28.45 -4.66 26.63
C ASP A 572 -27.69 -3.70 25.69
N GLY A 573 -27.76 -3.89 24.38
CA GLY A 573 -27.20 -2.95 23.40
C GLY A 573 -27.85 -1.56 23.41
N MET A 574 -29.18 -1.51 23.50
CA MET A 574 -29.93 -0.24 23.54
C MET A 574 -29.62 0.58 24.80
N LEU A 575 -29.64 -0.05 25.98
CA LEU A 575 -29.32 0.59 27.26
C LEU A 575 -27.87 1.09 27.27
N GLN A 576 -26.92 0.26 26.80
CA GLN A 576 -25.51 0.66 26.68
C GLN A 576 -25.34 1.89 25.76
N MET A 577 -25.97 1.91 24.58
CA MET A 577 -25.91 3.07 23.68
C MET A 577 -26.40 4.37 24.33
N LEU A 578 -27.43 4.29 25.18
CA LEU A 578 -28.09 5.43 25.80
C LEU A 578 -27.34 5.95 27.04
N ASP A 579 -27.00 5.07 27.98
CA ASP A 579 -26.22 5.41 29.17
C ASP A 579 -24.82 5.92 28.80
N LYS A 580 -24.13 5.20 27.90
CA LYS A 580 -22.81 5.61 27.39
C LYS A 580 -22.90 6.74 26.37
N ARG A 581 -24.10 7.28 26.09
CA ARG A 581 -24.33 8.49 25.29
C ARG A 581 -23.67 8.46 23.91
N TYR A 582 -23.72 7.31 23.25
CA TYR A 582 -23.17 7.14 21.91
C TYR A 582 -23.90 8.07 20.92
N GLY A 583 -23.19 8.54 19.89
CA GLY A 583 -23.70 9.55 18.95
C GLY A 583 -23.67 11.01 19.44
N ASN A 584 -23.69 11.30 20.75
CA ASN A 584 -23.80 12.70 21.23
C ASN A 584 -22.64 13.62 20.81
N ASN A 585 -21.43 13.09 20.69
CA ASN A 585 -20.25 13.83 20.20
C ASN A 585 -20.13 13.85 18.66
N LEU A 586 -21.04 13.18 17.94
CA LEU A 586 -20.95 12.87 16.51
C LEU A 586 -22.00 13.64 15.69
N LYS A 587 -22.49 14.75 16.23
CA LYS A 587 -23.40 15.68 15.56
C LYS A 587 -22.63 16.54 14.56
N GLU A 588 -22.30 15.96 13.42
CA GLU A 588 -22.04 16.75 12.21
C GLU A 588 -23.27 17.61 11.90
N GLU A 589 -23.06 18.87 11.49
CA GLU A 589 -24.14 19.86 11.46
C GLU A 589 -25.29 19.43 10.54
N GLY A 590 -26.49 19.29 11.13
CA GLY A 590 -27.74 19.02 10.41
C GLY A 590 -28.00 17.57 9.99
N LYS A 591 -27.03 16.64 10.08
CA LYS A 591 -27.26 15.26 9.62
C LYS A 591 -28.20 14.46 10.57
N PRO A 592 -29.25 13.79 10.06
CA PRO A 592 -30.00 12.81 10.83
C PRO A 592 -29.11 11.63 11.28
N MET A 593 -29.46 11.05 12.43
CA MET A 593 -28.70 9.97 13.07
C MET A 593 -29.61 8.81 13.46
N THR A 594 -29.16 7.57 13.18
CA THR A 594 -29.82 6.33 13.59
C THR A 594 -28.88 5.47 14.41
N MET A 595 -29.38 5.00 15.55
CA MET A 595 -28.74 3.98 16.40
C MET A 595 -29.19 2.60 15.90
N VAL A 596 -28.28 1.64 15.82
CA VAL A 596 -28.54 0.27 15.34
C VAL A 596 -27.90 -0.75 16.30
N VAL A 597 -28.69 -1.70 16.81
CA VAL A 597 -28.15 -2.82 17.61
C VAL A 597 -28.24 -4.09 16.77
N LEU A 598 -27.13 -4.84 16.68
CA LEU A 598 -27.02 -6.08 15.91
C LEU A 598 -26.67 -7.25 16.84
N VAL A 599 -27.56 -8.24 16.96
CA VAL A 599 -27.33 -9.46 17.75
C VAL A 599 -26.88 -10.61 16.85
N ILE A 600 -25.64 -11.06 17.00
CA ILE A 600 -25.02 -12.10 16.18
C ILE A 600 -24.93 -13.41 16.98
N CYS A 601 -25.45 -14.49 16.40
CA CYS A 601 -25.40 -15.83 17.01
C CYS A 601 -24.13 -16.57 16.57
N ASP A 602 -23.28 -16.93 17.53
CA ASP A 602 -22.02 -17.66 17.28
C ASP A 602 -22.24 -19.05 16.63
N LYS A 603 -23.43 -19.63 16.79
CA LYS A 603 -23.79 -20.95 16.26
C LYS A 603 -24.26 -20.92 14.80
N SER A 604 -25.12 -19.95 14.43
CA SER A 604 -25.56 -19.81 13.03
C SER A 604 -24.65 -18.91 12.19
N ARG A 605 -23.76 -18.13 12.83
CA ARG A 605 -22.85 -17.17 12.17
C ARG A 605 -23.61 -16.14 11.34
N GLN A 606 -24.68 -15.63 11.93
CA GLN A 606 -25.63 -14.68 11.33
C GLN A 606 -26.09 -13.67 12.40
N ILE A 607 -26.44 -12.47 11.97
CA ILE A 607 -27.34 -11.59 12.71
C ILE A 607 -28.67 -12.33 12.84
N CYS A 608 -29.11 -12.55 14.08
CA CYS A 608 -30.31 -13.30 14.45
C CYS A 608 -31.38 -12.42 15.10
N ALA A 609 -31.05 -11.18 15.48
CA ALA A 609 -31.99 -10.13 15.84
C ALA A 609 -31.30 -8.76 15.69
N TRP A 610 -32.09 -7.70 15.47
CA TRP A 610 -31.61 -6.32 15.40
C TRP A 610 -32.70 -5.33 15.81
N CYS A 611 -32.31 -4.09 16.05
CA CYS A 611 -33.24 -2.96 16.07
C CYS A 611 -32.57 -1.72 15.48
N SER A 612 -33.37 -0.72 15.12
CA SER A 612 -32.86 0.63 14.87
C SER A 612 -33.81 1.68 15.42
N PHE A 613 -33.26 2.80 15.89
CA PHE A 613 -34.01 3.87 16.56
C PHE A 613 -33.29 5.21 16.43
N LYS A 614 -33.97 6.31 16.78
CA LYS A 614 -33.39 7.65 16.86
C LYS A 614 -33.29 8.05 18.33
N ILE A 615 -32.25 8.79 18.72
CA ILE A 615 -32.09 9.29 20.11
C ILE A 615 -33.27 10.19 20.55
N GLN A 616 -34.01 10.74 19.59
CA GLN A 616 -35.18 11.61 19.79
C GLN A 616 -36.52 10.87 19.80
N ASP A 617 -36.54 9.57 19.50
CA ASP A 617 -37.75 8.76 19.37
C ASP A 617 -37.68 7.57 20.35
N PRO A 618 -38.41 7.62 21.48
CA PRO A 618 -38.27 6.61 22.52
C PRO A 618 -38.96 5.28 22.20
N LEU A 619 -39.72 5.16 21.10
CA LEU A 619 -40.50 3.97 20.78
C LEU A 619 -39.76 3.05 19.81
N VAL A 620 -39.28 1.91 20.30
CA VAL A 620 -38.51 0.95 19.49
C VAL A 620 -39.30 -0.32 19.21
N LYS A 621 -39.33 -0.71 17.93
CA LYS A 621 -39.79 -2.02 17.48
C LYS A 621 -38.57 -2.88 17.12
N PRO A 622 -38.18 -3.86 17.96
CA PRO A 622 -37.13 -4.80 17.61
C PRO A 622 -37.59 -5.76 16.50
N ILE A 623 -36.62 -6.40 15.83
CA ILE A 623 -36.82 -7.42 14.80
C ILE A 623 -35.96 -8.63 15.17
N ALA A 624 -36.56 -9.83 15.19
CA ALA A 624 -35.85 -11.09 15.43
C ALA A 624 -36.11 -12.04 14.27
N VAL A 625 -35.11 -12.85 13.92
CA VAL A 625 -35.23 -13.91 12.92
C VAL A 625 -34.84 -15.26 13.51
N ASP A 626 -35.46 -16.32 13.01
CA ASP A 626 -35.12 -17.69 13.38
C ASP A 626 -33.84 -18.18 12.65
N ILE A 627 -33.43 -19.41 12.90
CA ILE A 627 -32.22 -19.99 12.29
C ILE A 627 -32.36 -20.34 10.79
N ARG A 628 -33.55 -20.12 10.20
CA ARG A 628 -33.83 -20.23 8.76
C ARG A 628 -33.92 -18.85 8.10
N GLY A 629 -33.97 -17.77 8.88
CA GLY A 629 -34.11 -16.39 8.43
C GLY A 629 -35.56 -15.88 8.40
N GLU A 630 -36.52 -16.66 8.89
CA GLU A 630 -37.92 -16.23 9.00
C GLU A 630 -38.06 -15.21 10.14
N VAL A 631 -38.84 -14.14 9.93
CA VAL A 631 -39.13 -13.16 10.98
C VAL A 631 -39.96 -13.82 12.07
N ILE A 632 -39.43 -13.84 13.30
CA ILE A 632 -40.18 -14.22 14.48
C ILE A 632 -40.99 -12.99 14.88
N ASP A 633 -42.30 -13.02 14.64
CA ASP A 633 -43.18 -11.98 15.16
C ASP A 633 -43.13 -11.99 16.69
N PHE A 634 -43.03 -10.82 17.30
CA PHE A 634 -43.03 -10.72 18.76
C PHE A 634 -44.47 -10.89 19.22
N GLU A 635 -44.74 -11.89 20.04
CA GLU A 635 -46.08 -12.09 20.59
C GLU A 635 -46.51 -10.82 21.36
N SER A 636 -47.51 -10.14 20.82
CA SER A 636 -47.89 -8.74 21.05
C SER A 636 -46.93 -7.67 20.47
N GLN A 637 -47.53 -6.70 19.76
CA GLN A 637 -46.88 -5.52 19.17
C GLN A 637 -46.46 -4.48 20.24
N LYS A 638 -45.66 -4.90 21.23
CA LYS A 638 -45.08 -3.98 22.21
C LYS A 638 -43.93 -3.19 21.58
N THR A 639 -44.22 -1.97 21.13
CA THR A 639 -43.20 -0.91 21.11
C THR A 639 -42.67 -0.74 22.53
N TYR A 640 -41.36 -0.85 22.69
CA TYR A 640 -40.70 -0.62 23.97
C TYR A 640 -40.46 0.87 24.15
N ASP A 641 -40.93 1.44 25.26
CA ASP A 641 -40.63 2.82 25.67
C ASP A 641 -39.24 2.86 26.34
N LEU A 642 -38.31 3.53 25.67
CA LEU A 642 -36.94 3.74 26.14
C LEU A 642 -36.84 4.50 27.46
N HIS A 643 -37.78 5.39 27.78
CA HIS A 643 -37.79 6.07 29.07
C HIS A 643 -38.21 5.13 30.19
N GLN A 644 -39.22 4.30 29.97
CA GLN A 644 -39.69 3.36 30.99
C GLN A 644 -38.62 2.29 31.30
N GLY A 645 -37.97 1.72 30.28
CA GLY A 645 -36.90 0.74 30.48
C GLY A 645 -35.66 1.31 31.19
N ILE A 646 -35.32 2.59 30.99
CA ILE A 646 -34.24 3.26 31.73
C ILE A 646 -34.63 3.47 33.19
N ILE A 647 -35.89 3.88 33.46
CA ILE A 647 -36.40 4.03 34.83
C ILE A 647 -36.38 2.69 35.56
N GLU A 648 -36.94 1.62 34.97
CA GLU A 648 -36.95 0.28 35.56
C GLU A 648 -35.53 -0.27 35.80
N SER A 649 -34.56 0.02 34.92
CA SER A 649 -33.16 -0.35 35.11
C SER A 649 -32.54 0.38 36.31
N LEU A 650 -32.71 1.70 36.40
CA LEU A 650 -32.18 2.52 37.52
C LEU A 650 -32.86 2.19 38.85
N GLU A 651 -34.15 1.86 38.82
CA GLU A 651 -34.88 1.37 39.98
C GLU A 651 -34.39 -0.02 40.41
N SER A 652 -34.01 -0.90 39.48
CA SER A 652 -33.44 -2.23 39.81
C SER A 652 -32.06 -2.13 40.47
N GLU A 653 -31.18 -1.23 40.02
CA GLU A 653 -29.90 -0.96 40.68
C GLU A 653 -30.08 -0.32 42.08
N SER A 654 -31.24 0.30 42.34
CA SER A 654 -31.57 0.84 43.67
C SER A 654 -32.07 -0.22 44.68
N GLN A 655 -32.16 -1.50 44.29
CA GLN A 655 -32.63 -2.60 45.14
C GLN A 655 -31.54 -3.63 45.53
N GLU A 656 -30.29 -3.21 45.76
CA GLU A 656 -29.37 -4.02 46.55
C GLU A 656 -29.86 -4.17 48.01
N PRO A 657 -29.76 -5.36 48.62
CA PRO A 657 -30.29 -5.60 49.96
C PRO A 657 -29.48 -4.91 51.06
N THR A 658 -30.18 -4.09 51.87
CA THR A 658 -29.65 -3.28 52.98
C THR A 658 -28.56 -3.99 53.82
N PRO A 659 -27.33 -3.44 53.92
CA PRO A 659 -26.29 -3.98 54.77
C PRO A 659 -26.70 -3.99 56.26
N GLN A 660 -26.41 -5.09 56.97
CA GLN A 660 -26.68 -5.17 58.41
C GLN A 660 -25.85 -4.15 59.19
N ALA A 661 -26.54 -3.31 59.97
CA ALA A 661 -25.94 -2.15 60.62
C ALA A 661 -25.00 -2.54 61.78
N THR A 662 -23.69 -2.27 61.60
CA THR A 662 -22.74 -2.14 62.71
C THR A 662 -22.31 -0.68 62.88
N LYS A 663 -22.21 -0.22 64.14
CA LYS A 663 -22.27 1.21 64.51
C LYS A 663 -20.93 1.93 64.31
N SER A 664 -20.82 2.82 63.34
CA SER A 664 -19.69 3.77 63.23
C SER A 664 -19.99 5.10 63.96
N LYS A 665 -19.03 5.58 64.76
CA LYS A 665 -19.15 6.88 65.47
C LYS A 665 -18.50 8.02 64.69
N ARG A 666 -19.33 8.81 64.01
CA ARG A 666 -19.28 10.29 63.89
C ARG A 666 -17.91 10.97 64.12
N SER A 667 -17.31 11.50 63.07
CA SER A 667 -16.56 12.77 63.12
C SER A 667 -16.68 13.54 61.79
N LYS A 668 -16.20 14.79 61.72
CA LYS A 668 -16.50 15.75 60.64
C LYS A 668 -15.34 15.88 59.63
N ALA A 669 -15.67 16.23 58.40
CA ALA A 669 -14.73 16.76 57.42
C ALA A 669 -14.18 18.15 57.79
N PRO A 670 -13.07 18.57 57.18
CA PRO A 670 -12.97 19.90 56.60
C PRO A 670 -12.70 19.87 55.08
N LYS A 671 -12.67 21.04 54.45
CA LYS A 671 -12.63 21.23 52.99
C LYS A 671 -11.24 21.62 52.47
N ALA A 672 -10.95 21.17 51.26
CA ALA A 672 -10.31 21.90 50.14
C ALA A 672 -8.87 22.46 50.22
N SER A 673 -8.29 22.50 49.01
CA SER A 673 -7.43 23.55 48.43
C SER A 673 -5.92 23.32 48.27
N ALA A 674 -5.47 23.78 47.08
CA ALA A 674 -4.18 24.37 46.72
C ALA A 674 -2.91 23.51 46.53
N ALA A 675 -2.25 23.84 45.41
CA ALA A 675 -0.81 23.84 45.15
C ALA A 675 0.01 22.54 45.28
N LEU A 676 0.71 22.19 44.20
CA LEU A 676 1.86 21.29 44.23
C LEU A 676 2.93 21.82 43.27
N ALA A 677 4.09 22.18 43.80
CA ALA A 677 5.19 22.77 43.05
C ALA A 677 6.50 22.00 43.30
N GLN A 678 7.08 21.48 42.22
CA GLN A 678 8.50 21.15 41.98
C GLN A 678 9.31 20.29 42.98
N LYS A 679 10.32 19.59 42.40
CA LYS A 679 11.53 19.01 43.02
C LYS A 679 11.35 17.79 43.95
N GLN A 680 12.34 16.89 44.10
CA GLN A 680 13.40 16.37 43.20
C GLN A 680 14.09 15.20 43.95
N THR A 681 14.77 14.27 43.23
CA THR A 681 15.85 13.36 43.75
C THR A 681 15.46 12.35 44.87
N SER A 682 16.16 11.21 45.12
CA SER A 682 17.15 10.41 44.36
C SER A 682 17.47 9.05 45.03
N GLN A 683 17.94 8.06 44.23
CA GLN A 683 18.91 6.98 44.58
C GLN A 683 18.62 5.90 45.66
N ALA A 684 18.24 4.72 45.17
CA ALA A 684 18.84 3.37 45.33
C ALA A 684 19.74 2.95 46.54
N THR A 685 19.63 1.67 46.95
CA THR A 685 20.75 0.81 47.40
C THR A 685 20.43 -0.71 47.29
N LYS A 686 21.40 -1.61 47.57
CA LYS A 686 21.33 -3.08 47.37
C LYS A 686 21.87 -3.87 48.58
N SER A 687 21.38 -5.10 48.84
CA SER A 687 22.18 -6.21 49.40
C SER A 687 21.51 -7.60 49.28
N LYS A 688 22.29 -8.69 49.46
CA LYS A 688 21.96 -10.10 49.10
C LYS A 688 21.98 -11.08 50.32
N ARG A 689 21.44 -12.30 50.11
CA ARG A 689 22.11 -13.64 50.30
C ARG A 689 21.76 -14.55 51.52
N SER A 690 21.39 -15.81 51.25
CA SER A 690 21.87 -17.08 51.90
C SER A 690 21.34 -18.35 51.16
N LYS A 691 21.58 -19.59 51.64
CA LYS A 691 21.46 -20.87 50.86
C LYS A 691 21.18 -22.16 51.68
N ALA A 692 20.37 -23.08 51.13
CA ALA A 692 20.48 -24.58 51.16
C ALA A 692 20.35 -25.32 52.54
N PRO A 693 20.39 -26.69 52.68
CA PRO A 693 20.66 -27.78 51.70
C PRO A 693 19.91 -29.18 51.83
N LYS A 694 20.31 -30.16 50.98
CA LYS A 694 20.22 -31.67 51.04
C LYS A 694 19.13 -32.44 50.25
N ALA A 695 19.39 -33.75 49.99
CA ALA A 695 18.80 -34.62 48.93
C ALA A 695 19.03 -36.15 49.15
N SER A 696 18.39 -37.06 48.37
CA SER A 696 18.80 -38.48 48.17
C SER A 696 18.09 -39.29 47.04
N ALA A 697 18.83 -40.20 46.40
CA ALA A 697 18.59 -41.07 45.21
C ALA A 697 17.53 -42.22 45.25
N ALA A 698 17.22 -42.83 44.07
CA ALA A 698 17.03 -44.30 43.85
C ALA A 698 16.93 -44.72 42.33
N GLN A 699 17.01 -46.03 42.02
CA GLN A 699 17.16 -46.66 40.67
C GLN A 699 15.87 -47.33 40.12
N ALA A 700 15.77 -47.65 38.81
CA ALA A 700 15.73 -49.04 38.27
C ALA A 700 15.20 -49.27 36.80
N GLN A 701 15.98 -50.05 36.03
CA GLN A 701 15.60 -51.10 35.04
C GLN A 701 14.91 -50.83 33.67
N GLU A 702 15.27 -51.70 32.72
CA GLU A 702 14.86 -51.84 31.30
C GLU A 702 14.38 -53.31 31.07
N PRO A 703 13.64 -53.68 30.00
CA PRO A 703 14.31 -54.24 28.79
C PRO A 703 13.56 -54.12 27.43
N THR A 704 14.26 -54.46 26.33
CA THR A 704 13.73 -54.56 24.93
C THR A 704 13.41 -56.02 24.49
N PRO A 705 12.68 -56.22 23.35
CA PRO A 705 13.29 -56.86 22.15
C PRO A 705 12.84 -56.23 20.80
N GLN A 706 13.70 -55.95 19.80
CA GLN A 706 14.40 -56.85 18.81
C GLN A 706 13.48 -57.53 17.76
N ALA A 707 13.84 -57.74 16.47
CA ALA A 707 14.93 -57.29 15.56
C ALA A 707 14.56 -57.69 14.08
N THR A 708 15.30 -57.62 12.96
CA THR A 708 16.72 -57.35 12.57
C THR A 708 16.87 -57.07 11.04
N LYS A 709 18.04 -56.56 10.57
CA LYS A 709 18.64 -56.66 9.19
C LYS A 709 18.05 -55.71 8.09
N SER A 710 18.80 -55.26 7.04
CA SER A 710 20.13 -55.69 6.52
C SER A 710 20.98 -54.63 5.76
N LYS A 711 22.31 -54.84 5.72
CA LYS A 711 23.34 -54.53 4.65
C LYS A 711 23.67 -53.08 4.16
N ARG A 712 24.71 -52.49 4.79
CA ARG A 712 26.11 -52.29 4.29
C ARG A 712 26.43 -51.54 2.95
N SER A 713 27.49 -50.71 3.00
CA SER A 713 28.48 -50.30 1.93
C SER A 713 28.31 -48.93 1.21
N LYS A 714 29.37 -48.21 0.75
CA LYS A 714 30.73 -47.95 1.31
C LYS A 714 31.50 -46.82 0.55
N ALA A 715 32.02 -45.80 1.26
CA ALA A 715 33.24 -44.99 0.95
C ALA A 715 33.30 -44.19 -0.39
N PRO A 716 34.37 -43.39 -0.69
CA PRO A 716 35.48 -42.89 0.15
C PRO A 716 35.66 -41.35 0.18
N LYS A 717 36.55 -40.86 1.05
CA LYS A 717 37.27 -39.57 0.92
C LYS A 717 38.73 -39.84 0.50
N ALA A 718 39.38 -38.86 -0.13
CA ALA A 718 40.84 -38.80 -0.28
C ALA A 718 41.34 -37.35 -0.16
N SER A 719 42.63 -37.15 0.11
CA SER A 719 43.21 -35.86 0.54
C SER A 719 44.67 -35.67 0.07
N ALA A 720 45.07 -34.44 -0.30
CA ALA A 720 46.50 -34.07 -0.40
C ALA A 720 46.75 -32.53 -0.38
N ALA A 721 47.08 -32.00 0.80
CA ALA A 721 48.26 -31.19 1.17
C ALA A 721 48.88 -30.04 0.32
N LEU A 722 49.59 -29.16 1.07
CA LEU A 722 50.62 -28.16 0.71
C LEU A 722 50.17 -26.83 0.02
N ALA A 723 50.78 -25.66 0.27
CA ALA A 723 51.59 -25.16 1.40
C ALA A 723 51.96 -23.65 1.20
N GLN A 724 52.18 -22.91 2.31
CA GLN A 724 52.93 -21.62 2.40
C GLN A 724 52.29 -20.40 1.64
N LYS A 725 52.45 -19.13 2.04
CA LYS A 725 53.25 -18.44 3.09
C LYS A 725 52.69 -17.00 3.28
N GLN A 726 53.10 -16.32 4.37
CA GLN A 726 53.26 -14.85 4.50
C GLN A 726 52.02 -13.93 4.37
N THR A 727 51.85 -12.88 5.19
CA THR A 727 52.40 -12.59 6.53
C THR A 727 51.45 -11.66 7.28
N SER A 728 51.38 -11.77 8.60
CA SER A 728 50.80 -10.72 9.45
C SER A 728 51.84 -9.63 9.74
N GLN A 729 51.42 -8.37 9.75
CA GLN A 729 51.98 -7.35 10.64
C GLN A 729 51.08 -6.13 10.77
N ALA A 730 50.94 -5.65 12.00
CA ALA A 730 50.45 -4.32 12.33
C ALA A 730 51.36 -3.75 13.42
N THR A 731 51.67 -2.45 13.39
CA THR A 731 51.57 -1.54 14.55
C THR A 731 52.17 -0.13 14.32
N LYS A 732 51.58 0.86 15.00
CA LYS A 732 52.22 2.03 15.65
C LYS A 732 52.92 3.12 14.81
N SER A 733 52.11 4.15 14.51
CA SER A 733 52.25 5.53 15.06
C SER A 733 53.56 6.33 14.92
N LYS A 734 53.43 7.58 14.45
CA LYS A 734 54.16 8.75 14.99
C LYS A 734 53.32 10.03 14.85
N ARG A 735 53.79 11.13 15.46
CA ARG A 735 53.05 12.38 15.77
C ARG A 735 53.85 13.61 15.31
N SER A 736 53.23 14.79 15.33
CA SER A 736 53.76 16.13 15.00
C SER A 736 53.70 16.49 13.51
N LYS A 737 53.59 17.77 13.09
CA LYS A 737 53.64 19.05 13.84
C LYS A 737 52.96 20.19 13.04
N ASP A 738 52.41 21.21 13.72
CA ASP A 738 51.95 22.46 13.07
C ASP A 738 53.13 23.33 12.58
N PRO A 739 52.85 24.29 11.68
CA PRO A 739 53.18 25.68 11.98
C PRO A 739 52.03 26.68 11.71
N LYS A 740 52.17 27.94 12.17
CA LYS A 740 51.13 28.98 12.18
C LYS A 740 51.42 30.18 11.25
N ALA A 741 50.33 30.77 10.76
CA ALA A 741 50.03 32.22 10.61
C ALA A 741 50.83 33.14 9.66
N SER A 742 50.09 33.73 8.70
CA SER A 742 49.85 35.19 8.55
C SER A 742 48.71 35.40 7.50
N ALA A 743 47.83 36.40 7.46
CA ALA A 743 47.55 37.66 8.19
C ALA A 743 47.66 38.95 7.35
N ALA A 744 46.69 39.17 6.43
CA ALA A 744 46.23 40.48 5.91
C ALA A 744 44.79 40.25 5.36
N GLN A 745 43.72 40.93 5.77
CA GLN A 745 43.32 42.35 5.71
C GLN A 745 42.89 42.88 4.32
N ALA A 746 41.56 43.10 4.24
CA ALA A 746 40.88 44.34 3.81
C ALA A 746 40.31 44.50 2.37
N GLN A 747 39.09 45.07 2.39
CA GLN A 747 38.42 45.94 1.41
C GLN A 747 37.69 45.37 0.18
N GLU A 748 36.40 45.74 0.12
CA GLU A 748 35.57 45.85 -1.08
C GLU A 748 36.09 47.00 -2.00
N PRO A 749 35.59 47.13 -3.24
CA PRO A 749 34.54 48.14 -3.40
C PRO A 749 33.41 47.79 -4.39
N THR A 750 32.26 48.43 -4.21
CA THR A 750 31.13 48.48 -5.17
C THR A 750 31.20 49.77 -6.05
N PRO A 751 30.26 50.07 -6.98
CA PRO A 751 30.64 50.51 -8.34
C PRO A 751 30.44 52.00 -8.66
N GLN A 752 30.96 52.48 -9.81
CA GLN A 752 30.25 53.53 -10.57
C GLN A 752 30.57 53.70 -12.08
N ALA A 753 29.47 53.77 -12.84
CA ALA A 753 29.16 54.34 -14.15
C ALA A 753 30.16 55.22 -14.99
N SER A 754 30.14 54.95 -16.31
CA SER A 754 30.00 55.95 -17.39
C SER A 754 29.37 55.27 -18.63
N LYS A 755 28.21 55.64 -19.20
CA LYS A 755 27.66 56.88 -19.80
C LYS A 755 28.17 57.21 -21.23
N SER A 756 27.20 57.27 -22.17
CA SER A 756 27.21 57.95 -23.49
C SER A 756 27.90 57.22 -24.67
N LYS A 757 27.52 57.38 -25.96
CA LYS A 757 26.36 58.07 -26.59
C LYS A 757 26.15 57.66 -28.09
N ARG A 758 24.88 57.46 -28.49
CA ARG A 758 24.22 58.04 -29.71
C ARG A 758 24.72 57.73 -31.15
N SER A 759 24.00 56.82 -31.85
CA SER A 759 23.49 57.00 -33.25
C SER A 759 22.50 55.86 -33.57
N LYS A 760 21.20 56.05 -33.86
CA LYS A 760 20.50 56.68 -35.01
C LYS A 760 20.63 55.98 -36.39
N ALA A 761 19.82 54.93 -36.55
CA ALA A 761 18.80 54.71 -37.61
C ALA A 761 19.14 54.84 -39.11
N ALA A 762 18.76 53.79 -39.87
CA ALA A 762 18.31 53.85 -41.27
C ALA A 762 17.15 52.84 -41.49
N LYS A 763 16.34 53.00 -42.55
CA LYS A 763 15.22 52.11 -42.93
C LYS A 763 15.28 51.79 -44.44
N SER A 764 15.10 50.52 -44.80
CA SER A 764 14.53 50.05 -46.10
C SER A 764 14.40 48.52 -46.05
N SER A 765 13.28 47.81 -46.31
CA SER A 765 12.10 47.94 -47.20
C SER A 765 12.25 47.28 -48.59
N GLY A 766 11.49 46.19 -48.81
CA GLY A 766 11.37 45.44 -50.08
C GLY A 766 11.50 43.92 -49.84
N THR A 767 10.53 43.00 -49.99
CA THR A 767 9.39 42.71 -50.90
C THR A 767 9.74 41.89 -52.16
N GLY A 768 9.13 40.71 -52.29
CA GLY A 768 9.34 39.70 -53.35
C GLY A 768 9.63 38.34 -52.70
N LYS A 769 8.74 37.33 -52.60
CA LYS A 769 7.55 36.86 -53.36
C LYS A 769 7.89 35.98 -54.59
N ASN A 770 7.30 34.77 -54.58
CA ASN A 770 7.20 33.77 -55.65
C ASN A 770 8.48 33.04 -56.12
N SER A 771 8.63 31.78 -55.65
CA SER A 771 8.54 30.59 -56.54
C SER A 771 7.99 29.42 -55.75
#